data_AF-A0A7J8UYF1-F1
#
_entry.id   AF-A0A7J8UYF1-F1
#
_cell.length_a   1.000
_cell.length_b   1.000
_cell.length_c   1.000
_cell.angle_alpha   90.00
_cell.angle_beta   90.00
_cell.angle_gamma   90.00
#
_symmetry.space_group_name_H-M   'P 1'
#
loop_
_entity.id
_entity.type
_entity.pdbx_description
1 polymer ?
#
loop_
_entity_poly.entity_id
_entity_poly.type
_entity_poly.pdbx_seq_one_letter_code
_entity_poly.pdbx_strand_id
1 'polypeptide(L)'
;MADAIVSVFLEKLLNTLAEEGLYVTKFREQFEKLQTELQLMQCFLKDADRLKRKNDTINKVLAVLRELIYEAEDILADCQLQSRDDALFSNGCLTCISPRVLHFKHQNGKRINEIIGEITQIKQNIQSLLGGALLFQPNAINGKDQMPRWSSQVYDHTMVVGLEADTKKIKDWLFEAAREGKQEILAIGVVGMGGLGKTTIAQKVFNIEKEIDDHFDRRMWVSVSQTFTEEQIMRSMLRNLGDASVGDDANELLKKINQYLLGKRYLIVMDDVWGEDVAWWGRISQGLPKGNGSCVIITTRNERVSRKMGVKETRIHRPKFLNKDYSWLLFQKIAFAASEGQCIYPDLEDVGKEIVDKCEGLPLAIKAVGGMMLCKASYYHEWRRIADHFRDELAENDDSVMASLQLSYDELPPYLKSCFLSFSLYPEDCVITKQQVVHWWIGEGFVPLRSGRSSTDAGEDCFSGLINRCLIEVVDKTYNGTILTCKMHDMVRELVIKIAKDDAFSVTNKTNCRHSGITNNMDRKQLTANPKLRGLVSTTKSGEVNKIESSTAKKLSEFRYLRVLDVSKSIFELPIGSLLFHIGSLHHLTYLSLSNTHPLIELPASFEKLTNLQILDLSYCQNLRTLPHNLITLSKLKVLDVSNCGSLECLPKGLGRLSNLEVLLGFRPARSSHGCCIGELRNLTRLRILGLHLTHADEVEENEVNAMANLRDLENLSISCFDSHGSDLTAKLDKLYPPQQLYELSLKFYPGKMSPAWLNPIALPLLKYLSISSGNLANVNQNFWGYNNIVWKIQGLMLESLSDLELEWPMLQEAMQSLRIVNVSWCPELVSFPIDDVGFRGGVWIKG
;
A
#
# COMPACT_ATOMS: atom_id res chain seq x y z
N MET A 1 6.72 13.95 15.41
CA MET A 1 5.39 13.83 14.77
C MET A 1 4.49 15.06 15.05
N ALA A 2 4.77 15.88 16.07
CA ALA A 2 3.88 17.02 16.38
C ALA A 2 3.78 18.01 15.21
N ASP A 3 4.90 18.30 14.53
CA ASP A 3 4.94 19.16 13.35
C ASP A 3 4.05 18.64 12.20
N ALA A 4 4.00 17.32 12.01
CA ALA A 4 3.18 16.68 10.99
C ALA A 4 1.69 16.92 11.23
N ILE A 5 1.23 16.68 12.45
CA ILE A 5 -0.17 16.84 12.84
C ILE A 5 -0.58 18.32 12.76
N VAL A 6 0.29 19.23 13.23
CA VAL A 6 0.05 20.68 13.16
C VAL A 6 -0.06 21.15 11.71
N SER A 7 0.86 20.71 10.84
CA SER A 7 0.86 21.09 9.42
C SER A 7 -0.41 20.64 8.71
N VAL A 8 -0.83 19.39 8.91
CA VAL A 8 -2.07 18.85 8.35
C VAL A 8 -3.30 19.61 8.88
N PHE A 9 -3.33 19.89 10.18
CA PHE A 9 -4.44 20.63 10.77
C PHE A 9 -4.52 22.07 10.25
N LEU A 10 -3.40 22.76 10.10
CA LEU A 10 -3.34 24.12 9.55
C LEU A 10 -3.85 24.18 8.11
N GLU A 11 -3.48 23.21 7.27
CA GLU A 11 -3.97 23.12 5.90
C GLU A 11 -5.50 22.89 5.87
N LYS A 12 -6.01 21.97 6.69
CA LYS A 12 -7.46 21.75 6.83
C LYS A 12 -8.18 22.99 7.34
N LEU A 13 -7.60 23.69 8.32
CA LEU A 13 -8.16 24.89 8.92
C LEU A 13 -8.24 26.02 7.89
N LEU A 14 -7.18 26.25 7.11
CA LEU A 14 -7.14 27.22 6.02
C LEU A 14 -8.24 26.97 4.98
N ASN A 15 -8.34 25.73 4.50
CA ASN A 15 -9.37 25.36 3.53
C ASN A 15 -10.78 25.54 4.09
N THR A 16 -10.99 25.17 5.35
CA THR A 16 -12.29 25.32 6.02
C THR A 16 -12.67 26.79 6.24
N LEU A 17 -11.71 27.64 6.59
CA LEU A 17 -11.92 29.08 6.76
C LEU A 17 -12.26 29.76 5.43
N ALA A 18 -11.69 29.27 4.32
CA ALA A 18 -11.97 29.74 2.97
C ALA A 18 -13.36 29.32 2.43
N GLU A 19 -13.90 28.18 2.87
CA GLU A 19 -15.21 27.66 2.42
C GLU A 19 -16.45 28.37 3.06
N GLU A 20 -16.24 29.38 3.92
CA GLU A 20 -17.28 30.26 4.52
C GLU A 20 -18.54 29.57 5.11
N GLY A 21 -18.38 28.49 5.89
CA GLY A 21 -19.50 27.86 6.62
C GLY A 21 -20.09 28.74 7.74
N LEU A 22 -21.42 28.79 7.90
CA LEU A 22 -22.15 29.64 8.88
C LEU A 22 -21.72 29.46 10.35
N TYR A 23 -21.23 28.27 10.76
CA TYR A 23 -20.68 28.08 12.12
C TYR A 23 -19.17 28.21 12.18
N VAL A 24 -18.47 28.00 11.07
CA VAL A 24 -17.04 28.32 10.95
C VAL A 24 -16.86 29.84 11.09
N THR A 25 -17.74 30.65 10.51
CA THR A 25 -17.73 32.12 10.67
C THR A 25 -18.03 32.56 12.10
N LYS A 26 -18.83 31.82 12.87
CA LYS A 26 -19.14 32.11 14.28
C LYS A 26 -17.98 31.85 15.25
N PHE A 27 -17.08 30.93 14.91
CA PHE A 27 -15.86 30.65 15.67
C PHE A 27 -14.59 31.13 14.96
N ARG A 28 -14.74 31.90 13.88
CA ARG A 28 -13.64 32.29 12.98
C ARG A 28 -12.51 32.97 13.74
N GLU A 29 -12.80 33.92 14.61
CA GLU A 29 -11.78 34.61 15.41
C GLU A 29 -10.97 33.64 16.29
N GLN A 30 -11.63 32.65 16.91
CA GLN A 30 -10.95 31.65 17.74
C GLN A 30 -10.07 30.73 16.88
N PHE A 31 -10.58 30.30 15.72
CA PHE A 31 -9.84 29.47 14.80
C PHE A 31 -8.66 30.22 14.15
N GLU A 32 -8.81 31.48 13.79
CA GLU A 32 -7.72 32.34 13.30
C GLU A 32 -6.65 32.57 14.37
N LYS A 33 -7.06 32.73 15.64
CA LYS A 33 -6.12 32.81 16.76
C LYS A 33 -5.35 31.49 16.96
N LEU A 34 -6.06 30.35 16.94
CA LEU A 34 -5.44 29.03 17.01
C LEU A 34 -4.47 28.82 15.85
N GLN A 35 -4.86 29.19 14.63
CA GLN A 35 -4.03 29.14 13.44
C GLN A 35 -2.73 29.93 13.64
N THR A 36 -2.85 31.18 14.12
CA THR A 36 -1.70 32.05 14.37
C THR A 36 -0.73 31.44 15.37
N GLU A 37 -1.23 30.91 16.49
CA GLU A 37 -0.37 30.27 17.49
C GLU A 37 0.34 29.03 16.92
N LEU A 38 -0.37 28.20 16.17
CA LEU A 38 0.20 26.99 15.57
C LEU A 38 1.24 27.29 14.49
N GLN A 39 1.01 28.31 13.65
CA GLN A 39 2.00 28.77 12.66
C GLN A 39 3.28 29.26 13.34
N LEU A 40 3.16 29.98 14.47
CA LEU A 40 4.32 30.41 15.25
C LEU A 40 5.06 29.22 15.89
N MET A 41 4.36 28.14 16.24
CA MET A 41 4.98 26.93 16.77
C MET A 41 5.76 26.13 15.73
N GLN A 42 5.30 26.09 14.47
CA GLN A 42 5.99 25.34 13.39
C GLN A 42 7.46 25.70 13.27
N CYS A 43 7.83 26.96 13.55
CA CYS A 43 9.22 27.43 13.49
C CYS A 43 10.20 26.65 14.38
N PHE A 44 9.74 26.01 15.47
CA PHE A 44 10.59 25.28 16.40
C PHE A 44 10.13 23.85 16.68
N LEU A 45 8.98 23.41 16.16
CA LEU A 45 8.48 22.04 16.37
C LEU A 45 9.40 20.98 15.77
N LYS A 46 10.07 21.29 14.65
CA LYS A 46 11.05 20.38 14.04
C LYS A 46 12.25 20.14 14.95
N ASP A 47 12.76 21.18 15.60
CA ASP A 47 13.89 21.06 16.53
C ASP A 47 13.46 20.44 17.87
N ALA A 48 12.24 20.74 18.33
CA ALA A 48 11.65 20.09 19.50
C ALA A 48 11.45 18.56 19.27
N ASP A 49 10.96 18.14 18.10
CA ASP A 49 10.82 16.73 17.75
C ASP A 49 12.18 16.00 17.76
N ARG A 50 13.28 16.67 17.38
CA ARG A 50 14.65 16.13 17.46
C ARG A 50 15.13 16.00 18.91
N LEU A 51 14.92 17.03 19.72
CA LEU A 51 15.38 17.05 21.12
C LEU A 51 14.50 16.22 22.06
N LYS A 52 13.35 15.73 21.58
CA LYS A 52 12.39 14.89 22.31
C LYS A 52 13.05 13.74 23.08
N ARG A 53 14.10 13.13 22.53
CA ARG A 53 14.80 11.98 23.12
C ARG A 53 15.70 12.35 24.28
N LYS A 54 16.28 13.54 24.23
CA LYS A 54 17.21 14.07 25.23
C LYS A 54 16.48 14.69 26.40
N ASN A 55 15.21 15.04 26.23
CA ASN A 55 14.45 15.79 27.20
C ASN A 55 13.02 15.24 27.35
N ASP A 56 12.82 14.47 28.42
CA ASP A 56 11.51 13.92 28.81
C ASP A 56 10.42 14.98 28.98
N THR A 57 10.80 16.22 29.32
CA THR A 57 9.84 17.34 29.43
C THR A 57 9.33 17.73 28.05
N ILE A 58 10.22 17.85 27.06
CA ILE A 58 9.84 18.13 25.67
C ILE A 58 8.98 16.97 25.13
N ASN A 59 9.35 15.72 25.42
CA ASN A 59 8.55 14.55 25.05
C ASN A 59 7.10 14.63 25.56
N LYS A 60 6.92 14.86 26.86
CA LYS A 60 5.59 14.98 27.47
C LYS A 60 4.80 16.15 26.90
N VAL A 61 5.44 17.30 26.72
CA VAL A 61 4.81 18.51 26.16
C VAL A 61 4.35 18.29 24.72
N LEU A 62 5.17 17.66 23.87
CA LEU A 62 4.80 17.33 22.50
C LEU A 62 3.65 16.30 22.46
N ALA A 63 3.58 15.37 23.42
CA ALA A 63 2.46 14.44 23.53
C ALA A 63 1.14 15.15 23.87
N VAL A 64 1.17 16.11 24.80
CA VAL A 64 -0.01 16.93 25.13
C VAL A 64 -0.43 17.77 23.93
N LEU A 65 0.51 18.41 23.24
CA LEU A 65 0.22 19.19 22.04
C LEU A 65 -0.51 18.35 20.98
N ARG A 66 -0.03 17.13 20.70
CA ARG A 66 -0.68 16.23 19.73
C ARG A 66 -2.14 15.95 20.09
N GLU A 67 -2.42 15.65 21.36
CA GLU A 67 -3.80 15.41 21.82
C GLU A 67 -4.69 16.65 21.68
N LEU A 68 -4.15 17.85 21.95
CA LEU A 68 -4.88 19.11 21.78
C LEU A 68 -5.21 19.40 20.31
N ILE A 69 -4.30 19.11 19.37
CA ILE A 69 -4.59 19.26 17.94
C ILE A 69 -5.68 18.28 17.50
N TYR A 70 -5.63 17.04 17.96
CA TYR A 70 -6.69 16.08 17.65
C TYR A 70 -8.05 16.57 18.15
N GLU A 71 -8.12 17.06 19.38
CA GLU A 71 -9.36 17.62 19.91
C GLU A 71 -9.84 18.85 19.13
N ALA A 72 -8.94 19.76 18.77
CA ALA A 72 -9.28 20.92 17.95
C ALA A 72 -9.84 20.51 16.57
N GLU A 73 -9.27 19.46 15.97
CA GLU A 73 -9.72 18.92 14.70
C GLU A 73 -11.08 18.21 14.81
N ASP A 74 -11.32 17.49 15.92
CA ASP A 74 -12.62 16.88 16.22
C ASP A 74 -13.72 17.96 16.34
N ILE A 75 -13.42 19.07 17.04
CA ILE A 75 -14.35 20.21 17.17
C ILE A 75 -14.58 20.92 15.82
N LEU A 76 -13.51 21.12 15.03
CA LEU A 76 -13.62 21.72 13.70
C LEU A 76 -14.55 20.90 12.80
N ALA A 77 -14.39 19.58 12.81
CA ALA A 77 -15.23 18.67 12.03
C ALA A 77 -16.69 18.68 12.51
N ASP A 78 -16.94 18.70 13.83
CA ASP A 78 -18.29 18.84 14.40
C ASP A 78 -18.97 20.16 13.95
N CYS A 79 -18.20 21.25 13.84
CA CYS A 79 -18.70 22.55 13.35
C CYS A 79 -19.07 22.53 11.86
N GLN A 80 -18.32 21.80 11.04
CA GLN A 80 -18.63 21.60 9.61
C GLN A 80 -19.92 20.79 9.42
N LEU A 81 -20.14 19.76 10.24
CA LEU A 81 -21.35 18.95 10.23
C LEU A 81 -22.59 19.80 10.56
N GLN A 82 -22.54 20.57 11.63
CA GLN A 82 -23.68 21.38 12.08
C GLN A 82 -24.06 22.50 11.08
N SER A 83 -23.08 23.05 10.36
CA SER A 83 -23.33 24.06 9.32
C SER A 83 -24.15 23.52 8.15
N ARG A 84 -24.09 22.20 7.88
CA ARG A 84 -24.79 21.54 6.78
C ARG A 84 -26.23 21.20 7.14
N ASP A 85 -26.46 20.69 8.34
CA ASP A 85 -27.80 20.35 8.81
C ASP A 85 -28.71 21.59 8.76
N ASP A 86 -28.23 22.75 9.21
CA ASP A 86 -29.02 23.99 9.20
C ASP A 86 -29.29 24.54 7.78
N ALA A 87 -28.44 24.26 6.79
CA ALA A 87 -28.65 24.64 5.39
C ALA A 87 -29.76 23.82 4.71
N LEU A 88 -30.01 22.58 5.18
CA LEU A 88 -31.12 21.74 4.71
C LEU A 88 -32.47 22.14 5.32
N PHE A 89 -32.47 22.78 6.49
CA PHE A 89 -33.67 23.24 7.20
C PHE A 89 -33.99 24.74 7.01
N SER A 90 -33.26 25.46 6.15
CA SER A 90 -33.44 26.90 5.95
C SER A 90 -34.67 27.23 5.07
N ASN A 91 -35.86 27.04 5.64
CA ASN A 91 -37.10 27.70 5.21
C ASN A 91 -37.76 28.51 6.35
N GLY A 92 -37.02 28.90 7.39
CA GLY A 92 -37.56 29.75 8.45
C GLY A 92 -36.50 30.38 9.38
N CYS A 93 -36.66 31.67 9.66
CA CYS A 93 -35.76 32.59 10.36
C CYS A 93 -35.57 32.31 11.89
N LEU A 94 -35.74 31.08 12.38
CA LEU A 94 -35.81 30.78 13.83
C LEU A 94 -34.90 29.64 14.34
N THR A 95 -34.04 29.05 13.52
CA THR A 95 -33.16 27.93 13.95
C THR A 95 -32.01 28.33 14.90
N CYS A 96 -31.77 29.64 15.08
CA CYS A 96 -30.62 30.14 15.85
C CYS A 96 -30.79 30.11 17.40
N ILE A 97 -31.98 29.79 17.92
CA ILE A 97 -32.35 29.92 19.35
C ILE A 97 -32.58 28.54 20.02
N SER A 98 -32.34 27.43 19.31
CA SER A 98 -32.41 26.09 19.89
C SER A 98 -31.46 25.94 21.10
N PRO A 99 -31.93 25.50 22.28
CA PRO A 99 -31.08 25.27 23.45
C PRO A 99 -29.91 24.30 23.17
N ARG A 100 -30.10 23.33 22.26
CA ARG A 100 -29.04 22.40 21.84
C ARG A 100 -27.92 23.11 21.07
N VAL A 101 -28.29 24.03 20.17
CA VAL A 101 -27.34 24.83 19.39
C VAL A 101 -26.58 25.81 20.28
N LEU A 102 -27.25 26.43 21.26
CA LEU A 102 -26.62 27.33 22.23
C LEU A 102 -25.68 26.58 23.19
N HIS A 103 -26.07 25.39 23.64
CA HIS A 103 -25.23 24.55 24.48
C HIS A 103 -23.97 24.08 23.73
N PHE A 104 -24.13 23.59 22.50
CA PHE A 104 -23.01 23.24 21.61
C PHE A 104 -22.07 24.45 21.39
N LYS A 105 -22.64 25.64 21.14
CA LYS A 105 -21.86 26.88 20.97
C LYS A 105 -21.03 27.22 22.20
N HIS A 106 -21.66 27.22 23.37
CA HIS A 106 -20.97 27.58 24.61
C HIS A 106 -19.90 26.55 24.98
N GLN A 107 -20.22 25.26 24.87
CA GLN A 107 -19.30 24.17 25.23
C GLN A 107 -18.07 24.14 24.31
N ASN A 108 -18.27 24.14 22.99
CA ASN A 108 -17.16 24.07 22.03
C ASN A 108 -16.36 25.38 21.99
N GLY A 109 -17.03 26.54 22.05
CA GLY A 109 -16.34 27.83 22.10
C GLY A 109 -15.49 27.99 23.36
N LYS A 110 -15.96 27.51 24.51
CA LYS A 110 -15.16 27.45 25.75
C LYS A 110 -13.97 26.51 25.58
N ARG A 111 -14.19 25.31 25.02
CA ARG A 111 -13.11 24.32 24.87
C ARG A 111 -12.03 24.76 23.88
N ILE A 112 -12.37 25.39 22.76
CA ILE A 112 -11.39 25.96 21.83
C ILE A 112 -10.54 27.03 22.54
N ASN A 113 -11.14 27.90 23.35
CA ASN A 113 -10.39 28.91 24.11
C ASN A 113 -9.43 28.26 25.13
N GLU A 114 -9.86 27.19 25.80
CA GLU A 114 -9.00 26.41 26.69
C GLU A 114 -7.81 25.80 25.92
N ILE A 115 -8.07 25.18 24.75
CA ILE A 115 -7.03 24.63 23.87
C ILE A 115 -6.03 25.71 23.45
N ILE A 116 -6.50 26.90 23.05
CA ILE A 116 -5.63 28.03 22.69
C ILE A 116 -4.76 28.43 23.90
N GLY A 117 -5.34 28.50 25.10
CA GLY A 117 -4.61 28.82 26.33
C GLY A 117 -3.52 27.80 26.64
N GLU A 118 -3.84 26.51 26.56
CA GLU A 118 -2.90 25.41 26.78
C GLU A 118 -1.76 25.41 25.74
N ILE A 119 -2.08 25.62 24.45
CA ILE A 119 -1.09 25.73 23.37
C ILE A 119 -0.16 26.93 23.59
N THR A 120 -0.70 28.06 24.02
CA THR A 120 0.10 29.26 24.33
C THR A 120 1.09 28.98 25.46
N GLN A 121 0.66 28.27 26.51
CA GLN A 121 1.54 27.87 27.61
C GLN A 121 2.63 26.89 27.14
N ILE A 122 2.26 25.91 26.30
CA ILE A 122 3.21 24.95 25.72
C ILE A 122 4.29 25.68 24.91
N LYS A 123 3.90 26.63 24.06
CA LYS A 123 4.82 27.45 23.27
C LYS A 123 5.83 28.17 24.17
N GLN A 124 5.38 28.82 25.25
CA GLN A 124 6.26 29.51 26.20
C GLN A 124 7.23 28.53 26.89
N ASN A 125 6.74 27.36 27.30
CA ASN A 125 7.57 26.33 27.93
C ASN A 125 8.67 25.85 26.97
N ILE A 126 8.33 25.53 25.72
CA ILE A 126 9.32 25.08 24.72
C ILE A 126 10.34 26.18 24.43
N GLN A 127 9.90 27.43 24.25
CA GLN A 127 10.81 28.57 24.04
C GLN A 127 11.78 28.76 25.21
N SER A 128 11.32 28.58 26.45
CA SER A 128 12.20 28.66 27.62
C SER A 128 13.23 27.53 27.68
N LEU A 129 12.84 26.32 27.25
CA LEU A 129 13.68 25.11 27.28
C LEU A 129 14.73 25.08 26.17
N LEU A 130 14.43 25.64 25.00
CA LEU A 130 15.36 25.70 23.88
C LEU A 130 16.45 26.78 24.06
N GLY A 131 16.27 27.69 25.04
CA GLY A 131 17.13 28.84 25.27
C GLY A 131 17.06 29.84 24.10
N GLY A 132 17.20 31.14 24.38
CA GLY A 132 17.16 32.18 23.34
C GLY A 132 18.25 32.11 22.24
N ALA A 133 19.07 31.04 22.23
CA ALA A 133 20.25 30.87 21.38
C ALA A 133 20.02 30.11 20.07
N LEU A 134 18.83 29.54 19.81
CA LEU A 134 18.50 28.88 18.53
C LEU A 134 17.56 29.70 17.63
N LEU A 135 17.51 31.02 17.81
CA LEU A 135 16.95 31.92 16.79
C LEU A 135 17.92 31.99 15.59
N PHE A 136 18.03 30.91 14.82
CA PHE A 136 18.38 31.08 13.42
C PHE A 136 17.31 32.00 12.83
N GLN A 137 17.77 33.12 12.27
CA GLN A 137 16.91 34.09 11.60
C GLN A 137 15.94 33.36 10.67
N PRO A 138 14.71 33.88 10.49
CA PRO A 138 13.90 33.46 9.37
C PRO A 138 14.72 33.83 8.13
N ASN A 139 15.40 32.86 7.53
CA ASN A 139 15.66 32.97 6.11
C ASN A 139 14.27 33.21 5.54
N ALA A 140 14.05 34.41 5.01
CA ALA A 140 12.82 34.76 4.34
C ALA A 140 12.50 33.57 3.43
N ILE A 141 11.45 32.82 3.77
CA ILE A 141 10.86 31.80 2.92
C ILE A 141 10.11 32.59 1.83
N ASN A 142 10.87 33.37 1.06
CA ASN A 142 10.48 33.99 -0.20
C ASN A 142 10.82 33.06 -1.36
N GLY A 143 11.39 31.88 -1.11
CA GLY A 143 11.07 30.74 -1.94
C GLY A 143 9.63 30.39 -1.62
N LYS A 144 8.71 30.59 -2.57
CA LYS A 144 7.47 29.79 -2.64
C LYS A 144 7.83 28.40 -2.12
N ASP A 145 7.07 27.85 -1.17
CA ASP A 145 7.13 26.43 -0.84
C ASP A 145 6.94 25.63 -2.14
N GLN A 146 8.01 25.48 -2.91
CA GLN A 146 8.21 24.34 -3.74
C GLN A 146 8.45 23.24 -2.72
N MET A 147 7.34 22.72 -2.17
CA MET A 147 7.33 21.39 -1.58
C MET A 147 8.22 20.54 -2.48
N PRO A 148 9.24 19.83 -1.93
CA PRO A 148 10.28 19.19 -2.71
C PRO A 148 9.64 18.47 -3.90
N ARG A 149 10.19 18.77 -5.09
CA ARG A 149 9.78 18.20 -6.38
C ARG A 149 9.46 16.74 -6.15
N TRP A 150 8.17 16.39 -6.22
CA TRP A 150 7.68 15.05 -5.90
C TRP A 150 8.60 14.00 -6.52
N SER A 151 8.98 13.00 -5.75
CA SER A 151 9.54 11.78 -6.34
C SER A 151 8.38 10.96 -6.92
N SER A 152 7.71 11.48 -7.95
CA SER A 152 6.69 10.71 -8.69
C SER A 152 7.33 9.49 -9.37
N GLN A 153 8.65 9.56 -9.59
CA GLN A 153 9.44 8.45 -10.06
C GLN A 153 9.82 7.54 -8.89
N VAL A 154 9.36 6.30 -8.96
CA VAL A 154 9.80 5.21 -8.08
C VAL A 154 11.09 4.64 -8.66
N TYR A 155 12.14 4.56 -7.86
CA TYR A 155 13.40 3.94 -8.24
C TYR A 155 13.47 2.49 -7.78
N ASP A 156 14.08 1.64 -8.59
CA ASP A 156 14.27 0.24 -8.23
C ASP A 156 15.50 0.07 -7.34
N HIS A 157 15.26 -0.27 -6.07
CA HIS A 157 16.31 -0.49 -5.07
C HIS A 157 16.53 -1.99 -4.77
N THR A 158 16.10 -2.90 -5.66
CA THR A 158 16.32 -4.34 -5.54
C THR A 158 17.74 -4.78 -5.91
N MET A 159 18.59 -3.86 -6.37
CA MET A 159 19.97 -4.16 -6.77
C MET A 159 20.79 -4.76 -5.63
N VAL A 160 21.55 -5.79 -5.98
CA VAL A 160 22.44 -6.53 -5.07
C VAL A 160 23.88 -6.35 -5.53
N VAL A 161 24.82 -6.26 -4.60
CA VAL A 161 26.27 -6.12 -4.90
C VAL A 161 27.09 -7.10 -4.07
N GLY A 162 28.19 -7.60 -4.66
CA GLY A 162 29.24 -8.33 -3.94
C GLY A 162 28.86 -9.70 -3.38
N LEU A 163 27.76 -10.31 -3.85
CA LEU A 163 27.28 -11.61 -3.35
C LEU A 163 27.69 -12.80 -4.23
N GLU A 164 28.43 -12.57 -5.32
CA GLU A 164 28.74 -13.60 -6.33
C GLU A 164 29.49 -14.79 -5.74
N ALA A 165 30.44 -14.55 -4.83
CA ALA A 165 31.19 -15.60 -4.18
C ALA A 165 30.34 -16.38 -3.15
N ASP A 166 29.50 -15.67 -2.40
CA ASP A 166 28.65 -16.27 -1.37
C ASP A 166 27.55 -17.14 -2.00
N THR A 167 26.92 -16.66 -3.07
CA THR A 167 25.90 -17.43 -3.80
C THR A 167 26.52 -18.64 -4.47
N LYS A 168 27.69 -18.51 -5.09
CA LYS A 168 28.42 -19.65 -5.67
C LYS A 168 28.72 -20.71 -4.62
N LYS A 169 29.23 -20.31 -3.45
CA LYS A 169 29.53 -21.24 -2.36
C LYS A 169 28.30 -22.02 -1.87
N ILE A 170 27.16 -21.34 -1.68
CA ILE A 170 25.93 -22.00 -1.25
C ILE A 170 25.38 -22.91 -2.34
N LYS A 171 25.45 -22.51 -3.61
CA LYS A 171 25.10 -23.37 -4.75
C LYS A 171 25.92 -24.65 -4.78
N ASP A 172 27.24 -24.53 -4.64
CA ASP A 172 28.14 -25.67 -4.65
C ASP A 172 27.72 -26.67 -3.54
N TRP A 173 27.35 -26.18 -2.37
CA TRP A 173 26.81 -27.01 -1.29
C TRP A 173 25.49 -27.71 -1.63
N LEU A 174 24.57 -27.02 -2.30
CA LEU A 174 23.29 -27.59 -2.73
C LEU A 174 23.52 -28.73 -3.74
N PHE A 175 24.41 -28.53 -4.73
CA PHE A 175 24.65 -29.52 -5.77
C PHE A 175 25.56 -30.69 -5.33
N GLU A 176 26.44 -30.49 -4.35
CA GLU A 176 27.19 -31.57 -3.70
C GLU A 176 26.26 -32.60 -3.04
N ALA A 177 25.15 -32.15 -2.44
CA ALA A 177 24.18 -33.01 -1.76
C ALA A 177 23.60 -34.09 -2.67
N ALA A 178 23.34 -33.74 -3.93
CA ALA A 178 22.76 -34.63 -4.94
C ALA A 178 23.76 -35.65 -5.47
N ARG A 179 25.06 -35.33 -5.51
CA ARG A 179 26.11 -36.23 -6.03
C ARG A 179 26.47 -37.35 -5.05
N GLU A 180 26.34 -37.10 -3.75
CA GLU A 180 26.76 -38.03 -2.71
C GLU A 180 25.68 -39.06 -2.31
N GLY A 181 24.50 -39.04 -2.94
CA GLY A 181 23.44 -40.02 -2.68
C GLY A 181 22.98 -40.05 -1.21
N LYS A 182 23.11 -38.93 -0.49
CA LYS A 182 22.82 -38.85 0.94
C LYS A 182 21.35 -39.17 1.21
N GLN A 183 21.12 -40.06 2.18
CA GLN A 183 19.77 -40.48 2.59
C GLN A 183 19.05 -39.43 3.45
N GLU A 184 19.74 -38.40 3.94
CA GLU A 184 19.17 -37.35 4.78
C GLU A 184 19.04 -36.02 4.04
N ILE A 185 18.11 -35.17 4.51
CA ILE A 185 17.91 -33.81 4.02
C ILE A 185 19.13 -32.97 4.38
N LEU A 186 19.75 -32.29 3.40
CA LEU A 186 20.86 -31.39 3.68
C LEU A 186 20.33 -30.10 4.31
N ALA A 187 20.81 -29.77 5.52
CA ALA A 187 20.54 -28.49 6.16
C ALA A 187 21.73 -27.53 5.99
N ILE A 188 21.46 -26.32 5.50
CA ILE A 188 22.42 -25.22 5.33
C ILE A 188 21.96 -24.06 6.22
N GLY A 189 22.87 -23.48 6.99
CA GLY A 189 22.59 -22.32 7.84
C GLY A 189 23.21 -21.05 7.26
N VAL A 190 22.45 -19.97 7.18
CA VAL A 190 22.96 -18.62 6.88
C VAL A 190 22.77 -17.76 8.13
N VAL A 191 23.87 -17.47 8.82
CA VAL A 191 23.85 -16.89 10.18
C VAL A 191 24.56 -15.54 10.20
N GLY A 192 23.93 -14.55 10.82
CA GLY A 192 24.49 -13.20 10.96
C GLY A 192 23.49 -12.19 11.54
N MET A 193 24.00 -11.02 11.92
CA MET A 193 23.21 -9.94 12.52
C MET A 193 22.07 -9.43 11.61
N GLY A 194 21.16 -8.63 12.18
CA GLY A 194 20.10 -7.95 11.42
C GLY A 194 20.68 -7.02 10.34
N GLY A 195 19.98 -6.89 9.21
CA GLY A 195 20.39 -5.97 8.13
C GLY A 195 21.61 -6.39 7.29
N LEU A 196 22.25 -7.54 7.58
CA LEU A 196 23.46 -8.02 6.87
C LEU A 196 23.20 -8.64 5.49
N GLY A 197 21.93 -8.87 5.10
CA GLY A 197 21.57 -9.42 3.78
C GLY A 197 21.43 -10.95 3.70
N LYS A 198 21.16 -11.63 4.82
CA LYS A 198 20.93 -13.09 4.88
C LYS A 198 19.82 -13.54 3.93
N THR A 199 18.64 -12.92 4.07
CA THR A 199 17.47 -13.17 3.21
C THR A 199 17.79 -12.87 1.75
N THR A 200 18.55 -11.81 1.47
CA THR A 200 18.97 -11.45 0.10
C THR A 200 19.86 -12.53 -0.53
N ILE A 201 20.80 -13.12 0.22
CA ILE A 201 21.62 -14.25 -0.24
C ILE A 201 20.72 -15.46 -0.53
N ALA A 202 19.81 -15.79 0.39
CA ALA A 202 18.90 -16.92 0.22
C ALA A 202 17.96 -16.73 -0.99
N GLN A 203 17.40 -15.54 -1.19
CA GLN A 203 16.60 -15.18 -2.37
C GLN A 203 17.41 -15.28 -3.66
N LYS A 204 18.65 -14.75 -3.68
CA LYS A 204 19.52 -14.82 -4.86
C LYS A 204 19.87 -16.28 -5.19
N VAL A 205 20.03 -17.17 -4.22
CA VAL A 205 20.21 -18.61 -4.49
C VAL A 205 18.91 -19.26 -4.96
N PHE A 206 17.79 -18.96 -4.29
CA PHE A 206 16.48 -19.57 -4.55
C PHE A 206 15.93 -19.23 -5.95
N ASN A 207 16.15 -18.00 -6.44
CA ASN A 207 15.61 -17.46 -7.69
C ASN A 207 16.55 -17.62 -8.91
N ILE A 208 17.65 -18.38 -8.85
CA ILE A 208 18.49 -18.58 -10.04
C ILE A 208 17.83 -19.59 -10.97
N GLU A 209 17.04 -19.05 -11.91
CA GLU A 209 15.99 -19.77 -12.63
C GLU A 209 16.46 -21.02 -13.37
N LYS A 210 17.60 -21.03 -14.07
CA LYS A 210 17.90 -22.20 -14.92
C LYS A 210 18.46 -23.40 -14.15
N GLU A 211 19.52 -23.18 -13.36
CA GLU A 211 20.24 -24.29 -12.70
C GLU A 211 19.50 -24.88 -11.50
N ILE A 212 18.77 -24.04 -10.74
CA ILE A 212 18.03 -24.48 -9.56
C ILE A 212 16.74 -25.20 -9.98
N ASP A 213 16.03 -24.71 -11.00
CA ASP A 213 14.74 -25.27 -11.46
C ASP A 213 14.94 -26.63 -12.15
N ASP A 214 16.06 -26.81 -12.87
CA ASP A 214 16.45 -28.11 -13.43
C ASP A 214 16.81 -29.13 -12.33
N HIS A 215 17.19 -28.65 -11.14
CA HIS A 215 17.66 -29.48 -10.04
C HIS A 215 16.58 -29.85 -9.02
N PHE A 216 15.65 -28.94 -8.70
CA PHE A 216 14.62 -29.18 -7.69
C PHE A 216 13.23 -29.16 -8.31
N ASP A 217 12.50 -30.27 -8.15
CA ASP A 217 11.13 -30.40 -8.68
C ASP A 217 10.13 -29.49 -7.93
N ARG A 218 10.42 -29.16 -6.67
CA ARG A 218 9.59 -28.28 -5.82
C ARG A 218 10.46 -27.34 -5.00
N ARG A 219 10.02 -26.10 -4.89
CA ARG A 219 10.67 -25.08 -4.05
C ARG A 219 9.62 -24.41 -3.18
N MET A 220 9.98 -24.11 -1.94
CA MET A 220 9.08 -23.51 -0.97
C MET A 220 9.83 -22.42 -0.20
N TRP A 221 9.21 -21.25 -0.09
CA TRP A 221 9.67 -20.17 0.78
C TRP A 221 8.72 -20.01 1.96
N VAL A 222 9.26 -20.11 3.19
CA VAL A 222 8.49 -20.06 4.43
C VAL A 222 9.13 -19.06 5.38
N SER A 223 8.41 -17.98 5.71
CA SER A 223 8.85 -17.01 6.72
C SER A 223 8.40 -17.47 8.10
N VAL A 224 9.32 -17.52 9.07
CA VAL A 224 9.05 -17.97 10.44
C VAL A 224 9.07 -16.77 11.39
N SER A 225 7.95 -16.04 11.48
CA SER A 225 7.82 -14.87 12.36
C SER A 225 7.98 -15.23 13.84
N GLN A 226 8.31 -14.28 14.72
CA GLN A 226 8.46 -14.52 16.18
C GLN A 226 7.20 -15.07 16.85
N THR A 227 6.02 -14.70 16.35
CA THR A 227 4.73 -15.22 16.81
C THR A 227 4.17 -16.18 15.75
N PHE A 228 4.65 -17.43 15.76
CA PHE A 228 4.20 -18.47 14.82
C PHE A 228 3.52 -19.63 15.55
N THR A 229 2.66 -20.34 14.82
CA THR A 229 2.21 -21.68 15.19
C THR A 229 2.71 -22.71 14.18
N GLU A 230 2.85 -23.96 14.60
CA GLU A 230 3.30 -25.06 13.73
C GLU A 230 2.37 -25.25 12.53
N GLU A 231 1.06 -25.11 12.76
CA GLU A 231 0.05 -25.16 11.71
C GLU A 231 0.21 -24.04 10.69
N GLN A 232 0.55 -22.82 11.11
CA GLN A 232 0.79 -21.70 10.18
C GLN A 232 1.98 -21.98 9.26
N ILE A 233 3.06 -22.57 9.79
CA ILE A 233 4.22 -23.00 9.00
C ILE A 233 3.81 -24.06 7.99
N MET A 234 3.12 -25.12 8.43
CA MET A 234 2.69 -26.20 7.53
C MET A 234 1.70 -25.71 6.45
N ARG A 235 0.77 -24.83 6.80
CA ARG A 235 -0.12 -24.19 5.82
C ARG A 235 0.63 -23.26 4.86
N SER A 236 1.72 -22.62 5.30
CA SER A 236 2.59 -21.86 4.39
C SER A 236 3.31 -22.78 3.40
N MET A 237 3.82 -23.94 3.85
CA MET A 237 4.41 -24.96 2.98
C MET A 237 3.39 -25.48 1.95
N LEU A 238 2.20 -25.86 2.38
CA LEU A 238 1.14 -26.35 1.50
C LEU A 238 0.70 -25.32 0.45
N ARG A 239 0.62 -24.03 0.84
CA ARG A 239 0.33 -22.95 -0.11
C ARG A 239 1.37 -22.85 -1.23
N ASN A 240 2.66 -23.00 -0.91
CA ASN A 240 3.74 -23.05 -1.92
C ASN A 240 3.62 -24.30 -2.82
N LEU A 241 3.00 -25.38 -2.32
CA LEU A 241 2.75 -26.61 -3.08
C LEU A 241 1.44 -26.59 -3.88
N GLY A 242 0.66 -25.51 -3.79
CA GLY A 242 -0.61 -25.34 -4.48
C GLY A 242 -1.84 -25.88 -3.73
N ASP A 243 -1.72 -26.17 -2.44
CA ASP A 243 -2.81 -26.70 -1.61
C ASP A 243 -3.33 -25.64 -0.62
N ALA A 244 -4.62 -25.35 -0.67
CA ALA A 244 -5.29 -24.34 0.15
C ALA A 244 -5.77 -24.83 1.53
N SER A 245 -5.55 -26.10 1.88
CA SER A 245 -5.96 -26.80 3.12
C SER A 245 -6.47 -25.90 4.26
N VAL A 246 -7.80 -25.88 4.44
CA VAL A 246 -8.50 -25.09 5.47
C VAL A 246 -9.18 -26.04 6.47
N GLY A 247 -8.90 -25.88 7.76
CA GLY A 247 -9.56 -26.64 8.83
C GLY A 247 -8.91 -27.97 9.21
N ASP A 248 -7.96 -28.46 8.42
CA ASP A 248 -7.16 -29.65 8.72
C ASP A 248 -6.39 -29.51 10.04
N ASP A 249 -6.25 -30.62 10.76
CA ASP A 249 -5.37 -30.69 11.92
C ASP A 249 -3.88 -30.82 11.53
N ALA A 250 -2.99 -30.68 12.51
CA ALA A 250 -1.54 -30.76 12.30
C ALA A 250 -1.07 -32.06 11.61
N ASN A 251 -1.73 -33.19 11.86
CA ASN A 251 -1.33 -34.49 11.30
C ASN A 251 -1.76 -34.60 9.83
N GLU A 252 -2.96 -34.13 9.51
CA GLU A 252 -3.47 -34.07 8.14
C GLU A 252 -2.62 -33.15 7.26
N LEU A 253 -2.25 -31.98 7.78
CA LEU A 253 -1.35 -31.05 7.11
C LEU A 253 -0.01 -31.71 6.78
N LEU A 254 0.61 -32.37 7.77
CA LEU A 254 1.90 -33.05 7.59
C LEU A 254 1.80 -34.21 6.59
N LYS A 255 0.71 -34.99 6.63
CA LYS A 255 0.46 -36.08 5.69
C LYS A 255 0.35 -35.57 4.24
N LYS A 256 -0.35 -34.47 4.01
CA LYS A 256 -0.44 -33.83 2.68
C LYS A 256 0.92 -33.36 2.20
N ILE A 257 1.68 -32.66 3.06
CA ILE A 257 3.04 -32.20 2.72
C ILE A 257 3.91 -33.40 2.29
N ASN A 258 3.87 -34.49 3.04
CA ASN A 258 4.59 -35.72 2.69
C ASN A 258 4.21 -36.24 1.30
N GLN A 259 2.91 -36.36 1.02
CA GLN A 259 2.39 -36.85 -0.27
C GLN A 259 2.82 -35.98 -1.46
N TYR A 260 2.77 -34.65 -1.34
CA TYR A 260 3.20 -33.75 -2.41
C TYR A 260 4.70 -33.84 -2.71
N LEU A 261 5.51 -34.15 -1.70
CA LEU A 261 6.97 -34.19 -1.78
C LEU A 261 7.53 -35.60 -2.03
N LEU A 262 6.70 -36.65 -1.90
CA LEU A 262 7.14 -38.03 -2.05
C LEU A 262 7.72 -38.27 -3.45
N GLY A 263 8.93 -38.83 -3.50
CA GLY A 263 9.63 -39.11 -4.76
C GLY A 263 10.22 -37.88 -5.48
N LYS A 264 10.12 -36.68 -4.89
CA LYS A 264 10.61 -35.43 -5.49
C LYS A 264 11.85 -34.89 -4.78
N ARG A 265 12.62 -34.09 -5.50
CA ARG A 265 13.70 -33.26 -4.99
C ARG A 265 13.14 -31.91 -4.63
N TYR A 266 13.28 -31.51 -3.37
CA TYR A 266 12.69 -30.25 -2.91
C TYR A 266 13.70 -29.38 -2.18
N LEU A 267 13.51 -28.06 -2.33
CA LEU A 267 14.23 -27.02 -1.61
C LEU A 267 13.25 -26.26 -0.72
N ILE A 268 13.54 -26.20 0.58
CA ILE A 268 12.78 -25.40 1.55
C ILE A 268 13.69 -24.28 2.06
N VAL A 269 13.21 -23.03 2.00
CA VAL A 269 13.84 -21.92 2.71
C VAL A 269 12.99 -21.60 3.94
N MET A 270 13.58 -21.78 5.12
CA MET A 270 13.04 -21.33 6.40
C MET A 270 13.71 -19.99 6.74
N ASP A 271 13.02 -18.90 6.43
CA ASP A 271 13.54 -17.54 6.59
C ASP A 271 13.25 -16.99 7.99
N ASP A 272 14.26 -16.33 8.54
CA ASP A 272 14.33 -15.64 9.83
C ASP A 272 13.85 -16.48 11.02
N VAL A 273 14.42 -17.68 11.21
CA VAL A 273 14.01 -18.54 12.34
C VAL A 273 14.47 -17.95 13.68
N TRP A 274 13.50 -17.68 14.54
CA TRP A 274 13.67 -17.14 15.90
C TRP A 274 13.52 -18.21 16.99
N GLY A 275 14.06 -17.89 18.19
CA GLY A 275 13.86 -18.70 19.40
C GLY A 275 14.72 -19.96 19.47
N GLU A 276 15.16 -20.31 20.68
CA GLU A 276 15.97 -21.52 20.90
C GLU A 276 15.13 -22.81 20.96
N ASP A 277 13.80 -22.70 21.05
CA ASP A 277 12.87 -23.83 20.98
C ASP A 277 12.51 -24.14 19.52
N VAL A 278 13.16 -25.19 19.01
CA VAL A 278 12.97 -25.69 17.64
C VAL A 278 12.35 -27.09 17.64
N ALA A 279 11.66 -27.49 18.71
CA ALA A 279 11.03 -28.81 18.79
C ALA A 279 10.01 -29.04 17.67
N TRP A 280 9.34 -27.97 17.23
CA TRP A 280 8.43 -27.98 16.08
C TRP A 280 9.11 -28.44 14.79
N TRP A 281 10.36 -28.03 14.55
CA TRP A 281 11.11 -28.44 13.36
C TRP A 281 11.44 -29.93 13.40
N GLY A 282 11.74 -30.46 14.59
CA GLY A 282 11.90 -31.90 14.78
C GLY A 282 10.65 -32.68 14.36
N ARG A 283 9.46 -32.20 14.71
CA ARG A 283 8.17 -32.82 14.31
C ARG A 283 7.96 -32.74 12.80
N ILE A 284 8.12 -31.56 12.20
CA ILE A 284 7.91 -31.35 10.76
C ILE A 284 8.93 -32.18 9.95
N SER A 285 10.22 -32.08 10.28
CA SER A 285 11.30 -32.76 9.55
C SER A 285 11.20 -34.29 9.59
N GLN A 286 10.62 -34.87 10.65
CA GLN A 286 10.33 -36.31 10.71
C GLN A 286 9.25 -36.73 9.72
N GLY A 287 8.28 -35.86 9.43
CA GLY A 287 7.22 -36.11 8.46
C GLY A 287 7.62 -35.83 7.01
N LEU A 288 8.76 -35.19 6.75
CA LEU A 288 9.24 -34.92 5.40
C LEU A 288 9.88 -36.19 4.77
N PRO A 289 9.63 -36.48 3.47
CA PRO A 289 10.29 -37.57 2.78
C PRO A 289 11.81 -37.39 2.77
N LYS A 290 12.55 -38.34 3.33
CA LYS A 290 14.02 -38.34 3.35
C LYS A 290 14.58 -39.00 2.10
N GLY A 291 15.76 -38.56 1.66
CA GLY A 291 16.43 -39.03 0.44
C GLY A 291 16.27 -38.06 -0.75
N ASN A 292 16.71 -38.50 -1.93
CA ASN A 292 16.61 -37.79 -3.22
C ASN A 292 17.42 -36.48 -3.38
N GLY A 293 18.24 -36.07 -2.40
CA GLY A 293 19.04 -34.84 -2.53
C GLY A 293 18.29 -33.55 -2.17
N SER A 294 17.18 -33.65 -1.42
CA SER A 294 16.43 -32.50 -0.93
C SER A 294 17.22 -31.67 0.09
N CYS A 295 16.96 -30.36 0.10
CA CYS A 295 17.74 -29.38 0.86
C CYS A 295 16.84 -28.43 1.65
N VAL A 296 17.35 -27.95 2.78
CA VAL A 296 16.74 -26.90 3.62
C VAL A 296 17.77 -25.81 3.87
N ILE A 297 17.42 -24.56 3.56
CA ILE A 297 18.19 -23.36 3.91
C ILE A 297 17.50 -22.71 5.09
N ILE A 298 18.26 -22.44 6.15
CA ILE A 298 17.78 -21.78 7.37
C ILE A 298 18.51 -20.46 7.50
N THR A 299 17.79 -19.34 7.47
CA THR A 299 18.37 -18.04 7.82
C THR A 299 18.03 -17.71 9.28
N THR A 300 18.99 -17.22 10.05
CA THR A 300 18.75 -16.86 11.45
C THR A 300 19.77 -15.85 11.97
N ARG A 301 19.39 -15.09 13.00
CA ARG A 301 20.32 -14.23 13.75
C ARG A 301 21.10 -14.99 14.83
N ASN A 302 20.67 -16.19 15.21
CA ASN A 302 21.26 -16.96 16.29
C ASN A 302 21.81 -18.29 15.79
N GLU A 303 23.14 -18.44 15.84
CA GLU A 303 23.82 -19.65 15.38
C GLU A 303 23.34 -20.93 16.08
N ARG A 304 22.97 -20.84 17.37
CA ARG A 304 22.49 -22.00 18.14
C ARG A 304 21.23 -22.60 17.53
N VAL A 305 20.36 -21.76 16.97
CA VAL A 305 19.12 -22.20 16.29
C VAL A 305 19.48 -23.08 15.10
N SER A 306 20.40 -22.63 14.24
CA SER A 306 20.85 -23.40 13.08
C SER A 306 21.42 -24.78 13.48
N ARG A 307 22.23 -24.83 14.55
CA ARG A 307 22.81 -26.08 15.07
C ARG A 307 21.73 -27.02 15.62
N LYS A 308 20.77 -26.51 16.40
CA LYS A 308 19.65 -27.31 16.92
C LYS A 308 18.72 -27.84 15.82
N MET A 309 18.64 -27.14 14.68
CA MET A 309 17.90 -27.60 13.50
C MET A 309 18.68 -28.60 12.63
N GLY A 310 19.86 -29.04 13.07
CA GLY A 310 20.65 -30.09 12.41
C GLY A 310 21.69 -29.59 11.41
N VAL A 311 21.97 -28.29 11.35
CA VAL A 311 23.01 -27.74 10.48
C VAL A 311 24.39 -28.09 11.03
N LYS A 312 25.23 -28.73 10.19
CA LYS A 312 26.63 -29.01 10.51
C LYS A 312 27.46 -27.73 10.41
N GLU A 313 28.48 -27.59 11.27
CA GLU A 313 29.36 -26.41 11.30
C GLU A 313 29.97 -26.08 9.92
N THR A 314 30.35 -27.11 9.15
CA THR A 314 30.90 -26.97 7.80
C THR A 314 29.92 -26.42 6.76
N ARG A 315 28.62 -26.40 7.09
CA ARG A 315 27.51 -25.91 6.26
C ARG A 315 26.84 -24.68 6.88
N ILE A 316 27.51 -24.00 7.81
CA ILE A 316 27.12 -22.68 8.30
C ILE A 316 27.86 -21.62 7.47
N HIS A 317 27.11 -20.87 6.69
CA HIS A 317 27.58 -19.68 6.00
C HIS A 317 27.39 -18.44 6.90
N ARG A 318 28.45 -17.65 7.03
CA ARG A 318 28.44 -16.38 7.75
C ARG A 318 28.76 -15.26 6.75
N PRO A 319 27.75 -14.50 6.30
CA PRO A 319 27.97 -13.40 5.37
C PRO A 319 28.96 -12.40 5.96
N LYS A 320 29.80 -11.80 5.12
CA LYS A 320 30.72 -10.75 5.53
C LYS A 320 30.06 -9.38 5.37
N PHE A 321 30.56 -8.40 6.12
CA PHE A 321 30.28 -6.99 5.84
C PHE A 321 30.74 -6.64 4.42
N LEU A 322 30.05 -5.69 3.79
CA LEU A 322 30.51 -5.15 2.52
C LEU A 322 31.85 -4.45 2.73
N ASN A 323 32.76 -4.64 1.78
CA ASN A 323 34.00 -3.86 1.74
C ASN A 323 33.70 -2.42 1.30
N LYS A 324 34.66 -1.51 1.49
CA LYS A 324 34.48 -0.08 1.18
C LYS A 324 34.00 0.17 -0.25
N ASP A 325 34.52 -0.59 -1.22
CA ASP A 325 34.17 -0.44 -2.63
C ASP A 325 32.71 -0.85 -2.91
N TYR A 326 32.28 -2.02 -2.42
CA TYR A 326 30.90 -2.47 -2.57
C TYR A 326 29.91 -1.63 -1.74
N SER A 327 30.33 -1.14 -0.57
CA SER A 327 29.53 -0.22 0.24
C SER A 327 29.28 1.09 -0.50
N TRP A 328 30.34 1.68 -1.08
CA TRP A 328 30.23 2.88 -1.89
C TRP A 328 29.40 2.64 -3.15
N LEU A 329 29.61 1.52 -3.84
CA LEU A 329 28.84 1.15 -5.03
C LEU A 329 27.35 1.00 -4.72
N LEU A 330 27.00 0.36 -3.60
CA LEU A 330 25.61 0.23 -3.16
C LEU A 330 24.99 1.60 -2.87
N PHE A 331 25.72 2.46 -2.15
CA PHE A 331 25.29 3.82 -1.88
C PHE A 331 25.07 4.62 -3.16
N GLN A 332 26.01 4.58 -4.09
CA GLN A 332 25.95 5.31 -5.36
C GLN A 332 24.72 4.94 -6.18
N LYS A 333 24.45 3.63 -6.32
CA LYS A 333 23.28 3.11 -7.03
C LYS A 333 21.96 3.61 -6.46
N ILE A 334 21.92 3.97 -5.18
CA ILE A 334 20.69 4.42 -4.49
C ILE A 334 20.63 5.94 -4.46
N ALA A 335 21.64 6.59 -3.85
CA ALA A 335 21.68 8.04 -3.66
C ALA A 335 21.72 8.82 -4.98
N PHE A 336 22.30 8.24 -6.03
CA PHE A 336 22.38 8.83 -7.36
C PHE A 336 21.55 8.07 -8.40
N ALA A 337 20.46 7.41 -7.99
CA ALA A 337 19.59 6.66 -8.89
C ALA A 337 19.03 7.50 -10.07
N ALA A 338 18.84 8.81 -9.85
CA ALA A 338 18.43 9.76 -10.89
C ALA A 338 19.48 9.95 -12.01
N SER A 339 20.73 9.61 -11.75
CA SER A 339 21.87 9.71 -12.67
C SER A 339 22.48 8.34 -12.94
N GLU A 340 21.65 7.28 -12.90
CA GLU A 340 22.07 5.89 -13.14
C GLU A 340 23.23 5.43 -12.24
N GLY A 341 23.30 5.97 -11.02
CA GLY A 341 24.33 5.66 -10.03
C GLY A 341 25.63 6.46 -10.18
N GLN A 342 25.70 7.45 -11.07
CA GLN A 342 26.88 8.29 -11.25
C GLN A 342 26.85 9.54 -10.36
N CYS A 343 27.94 9.79 -9.64
CA CYS A 343 28.11 11.03 -8.89
C CYS A 343 28.63 12.13 -9.84
N ILE A 344 27.77 13.11 -10.15
CA ILE A 344 28.13 14.22 -11.07
C ILE A 344 28.95 15.31 -10.33
N TYR A 345 28.91 15.34 -8.99
CA TYR A 345 29.51 16.38 -8.16
C TYR A 345 30.61 15.81 -7.26
N PRO A 346 31.90 16.01 -7.58
CA PRO A 346 33.03 15.47 -6.81
C PRO A 346 33.00 15.86 -5.33
N ASP A 347 32.58 17.08 -4.99
CA ASP A 347 32.53 17.54 -3.59
C ASP A 347 31.54 16.73 -2.72
N LEU A 348 30.54 16.10 -3.34
CA LEU A 348 29.59 15.22 -2.64
C LEU A 348 30.11 13.80 -2.48
N GLU A 349 31.08 13.39 -3.31
CA GLU A 349 31.67 12.06 -3.24
C GLU A 349 32.43 11.87 -1.92
N ASP A 350 33.21 12.86 -1.51
CA ASP A 350 33.97 12.80 -0.26
C ASP A 350 33.06 12.73 0.97
N VAL A 351 32.01 13.58 1.00
CA VAL A 351 31.02 13.56 2.09
C VAL A 351 30.22 12.26 2.07
N GLY A 352 29.86 11.78 0.87
CA GLY A 352 29.17 10.50 0.70
C GLY A 352 30.00 9.33 1.22
N LYS A 353 31.30 9.29 0.92
CA LYS A 353 32.22 8.27 1.45
C LYS A 353 32.36 8.34 2.97
N GLU A 354 32.43 9.54 3.56
CA GLU A 354 32.39 9.71 5.03
C GLU A 354 31.10 9.13 5.63
N ILE A 355 29.96 9.40 5.01
CA ILE A 355 28.66 8.88 5.44
C ILE A 355 28.62 7.35 5.36
N VAL A 356 29.11 6.77 4.25
CA VAL A 356 29.13 5.32 4.04
C VAL A 356 30.07 4.62 5.01
N ASP A 357 31.22 5.21 5.32
CA ASP A 357 32.17 4.67 6.30
C ASP A 357 31.50 4.54 7.70
N LYS A 358 30.62 5.47 8.07
CA LYS A 358 29.83 5.41 9.33
C LYS A 358 28.80 4.29 9.37
N CYS A 359 28.42 3.71 8.22
CA CYS A 359 27.51 2.56 8.16
C CYS A 359 28.20 1.22 8.37
N GLU A 360 29.53 1.20 8.54
CA GLU A 360 30.33 -0.01 8.87
C GLU A 360 30.10 -1.21 7.93
N GLY A 361 29.80 -0.95 6.67
CA GLY A 361 29.61 -2.00 5.66
C GLY A 361 28.29 -2.77 5.75
N LEU A 362 27.31 -2.28 6.52
CA LEU A 362 26.00 -2.92 6.67
C LEU A 362 25.02 -2.52 5.54
N PRO A 363 24.53 -3.46 4.73
CA PRO A 363 23.66 -3.15 3.59
C PRO A 363 22.43 -2.34 3.96
N LEU A 364 21.68 -2.71 5.01
CA LEU A 364 20.46 -1.99 5.39
C LEU A 364 20.74 -0.54 5.80
N ALA A 365 21.80 -0.29 6.57
CA ALA A 365 22.19 1.06 6.98
C ALA A 365 22.58 1.91 5.77
N ILE A 366 23.37 1.35 4.85
CA ILE A 366 23.76 2.00 3.59
C ILE A 366 22.53 2.33 2.74
N LYS A 367 21.59 1.39 2.60
CA LYS A 367 20.34 1.61 1.85
C LYS A 367 19.49 2.72 2.47
N ALA A 368 19.33 2.72 3.80
CA ALA A 368 18.53 3.70 4.51
C ALA A 368 19.08 5.14 4.33
N VAL A 369 20.39 5.30 4.49
CA VAL A 369 21.02 6.61 4.31
C VAL A 369 21.07 6.99 2.84
N GLY A 370 21.40 6.07 1.93
CA GLY A 370 21.39 6.33 0.48
C GLY A 370 20.02 6.77 -0.03
N GLY A 371 18.94 6.11 0.41
CA GLY A 371 17.56 6.47 0.05
C GLY A 371 17.13 7.81 0.64
N MET A 372 17.59 8.15 1.85
CA MET A 372 17.41 9.49 2.40
C MET A 372 18.13 10.54 1.54
N MET A 373 19.38 10.30 1.15
CA MET A 373 20.19 11.22 0.34
C MET A 373 19.61 11.41 -1.07
N LEU A 374 19.01 10.38 -1.67
CA LEU A 374 18.28 10.49 -2.95
C LEU A 374 17.19 11.57 -2.91
N CYS A 375 16.57 11.77 -1.75
CA CYS A 375 15.50 12.75 -1.54
C CYS A 375 16.02 14.14 -1.15
N LYS A 376 17.35 14.36 -1.13
CA LYS A 376 17.97 15.63 -0.75
C LYS A 376 18.53 16.34 -1.97
N ALA A 377 18.50 17.67 -1.93
CA ALA A 377 19.17 18.45 -2.95
C ALA A 377 20.68 18.15 -2.90
N SER A 378 21.30 18.07 -4.08
CA SER A 378 22.72 17.79 -4.27
C SER A 378 23.60 19.00 -3.93
N TYR A 379 23.44 19.57 -2.72
CA TYR A 379 24.25 20.67 -2.20
C TYR A 379 25.16 20.20 -1.08
N TYR A 380 26.42 20.63 -1.12
CA TYR A 380 27.44 20.24 -0.14
C TYR A 380 27.01 20.49 1.31
N HIS A 381 26.47 21.68 1.62
CA HIS A 381 26.07 22.04 2.98
C HIS A 381 24.97 21.15 3.56
N GLU A 382 24.00 20.72 2.75
CA GLU A 382 22.93 19.82 3.22
C GLU A 382 23.47 18.41 3.48
N TRP A 383 24.37 17.91 2.63
CA TRP A 383 25.04 16.63 2.84
C TRP A 383 25.95 16.65 4.09
N ARG A 384 26.72 17.73 4.27
CA ARG A 384 27.56 17.91 5.45
C ARG A 384 26.74 17.96 6.73
N ARG A 385 25.65 18.71 6.75
CA ARG A 385 24.71 18.78 7.89
C ARG A 385 24.22 17.39 8.30
N ILE A 386 23.86 16.56 7.32
CA ILE A 386 23.39 15.18 7.56
C ILE A 386 24.54 14.31 8.07
N ALA A 387 25.74 14.43 7.50
CA ALA A 387 26.91 13.69 7.96
C ALA A 387 27.25 14.01 9.44
N ASP A 388 27.16 15.27 9.83
CA ASP A 388 27.40 15.71 11.20
C ASP A 388 26.28 15.22 12.13
N HIS A 389 25.01 15.32 11.73
CA HIS A 389 23.88 14.76 12.50
C HIS A 389 24.03 13.25 12.70
N PHE A 390 24.45 12.50 11.67
CA PHE A 390 24.62 11.06 11.78
C PHE A 390 25.68 10.69 12.84
N ARG A 391 26.72 11.53 13.00
CA ARG A 391 27.72 11.35 14.05
C ARG A 391 27.09 11.45 15.44
N ASP A 392 26.22 12.42 15.64
CA ASP A 392 25.53 12.63 16.92
C ASP A 392 24.59 11.44 17.23
N GLU A 393 23.84 10.94 16.25
CA GLU A 393 22.95 9.78 16.42
C GLU A 393 23.71 8.48 16.75
N LEU A 394 24.89 8.29 16.16
CA LEU A 394 25.76 7.15 16.46
C LEU A 394 26.34 7.22 17.87
N ALA A 395 26.54 8.42 18.42
CA ALA A 395 26.95 8.57 19.82
C ALA A 395 25.84 8.17 20.81
N GLU A 396 24.58 8.14 20.36
CA GLU A 396 23.41 7.82 21.18
C GLU A 396 22.91 6.38 21.02
N ASN A 397 23.26 5.71 19.91
CA ASN A 397 22.86 4.34 19.63
C ASN A 397 24.08 3.48 19.32
N ASP A 398 24.32 2.45 20.12
CA ASP A 398 25.41 1.48 19.90
C ASP A 398 25.23 0.64 18.61
N ASP A 399 24.04 0.66 18.02
CA ASP A 399 23.69 -0.06 16.78
C ASP A 399 23.59 0.92 15.60
N SER A 400 24.55 0.83 14.68
CA SER A 400 24.64 1.69 13.50
C SER A 400 23.44 1.55 12.56
N VAL A 401 22.77 0.40 12.54
CA VAL A 401 21.54 0.20 11.76
C VAL A 401 20.41 1.01 12.37
N MET A 402 20.18 0.92 13.68
CA MET A 402 19.13 1.68 14.34
C MET A 402 19.39 3.19 14.27
N ALA A 403 20.64 3.63 14.41
CA ALA A 403 21.03 5.03 14.21
C ALA A 403 20.72 5.52 12.78
N SER A 404 21.05 4.72 11.76
CA SER A 404 20.81 5.09 10.36
C SER A 404 19.32 5.14 9.99
N LEU A 405 18.53 4.18 10.50
CA LEU A 405 17.08 4.14 10.31
C LEU A 405 16.42 5.31 11.05
N GLN A 406 16.91 5.63 12.24
CA GLN A 406 16.45 6.78 13.01
C GLN A 406 16.66 8.08 12.26
N LEU A 407 17.89 8.30 11.78
CA LEU A 407 18.24 9.48 10.98
C LEU A 407 17.33 9.61 9.76
N SER A 408 17.07 8.51 9.05
CA SER A 408 16.16 8.48 7.90
C SER A 408 14.74 8.91 8.28
N TYR A 409 14.23 8.48 9.44
CA TYR A 409 12.94 8.90 9.99
C TYR A 409 12.91 10.39 10.37
N ASP A 410 13.93 10.89 11.06
CA ASP A 410 13.95 12.28 11.55
C ASP A 410 13.96 13.28 10.39
N GLU A 411 14.64 12.93 9.30
CA GLU A 411 14.71 13.68 8.05
C GLU A 411 13.55 13.38 7.07
N LEU A 412 12.52 12.63 7.49
CA LEU A 412 11.27 12.53 6.73
C LEU A 412 10.53 13.88 6.72
N PRO A 413 9.91 14.25 5.59
CA PRO A 413 8.92 15.31 5.55
C PRO A 413 7.79 15.04 6.55
N PRO A 414 7.21 16.08 7.19
CA PRO A 414 6.22 15.90 8.24
C PRO A 414 5.03 15.04 7.81
N TYR A 415 4.46 15.28 6.62
CA TYR A 415 3.33 14.53 6.09
C TYR A 415 3.61 13.02 5.91
N LEU A 416 4.87 12.62 5.63
CA LEU A 416 5.25 11.21 5.51
C LEU A 416 5.41 10.51 6.86
N LYS A 417 5.60 11.24 7.97
CA LYS A 417 5.80 10.61 9.29
C LYS A 417 4.55 9.85 9.74
N SER A 418 3.35 10.41 9.54
CA SER A 418 2.09 9.72 9.84
C SER A 418 1.86 8.52 8.91
N CYS A 419 2.17 8.67 7.62
CA CYS A 419 2.12 7.57 6.66
C CYS A 419 3.08 6.44 7.02
N PHE A 420 4.29 6.74 7.47
CA PHE A 420 5.25 5.74 7.93
C PHE A 420 4.76 5.04 9.19
N LEU A 421 4.24 5.79 10.17
CA LEU A 421 3.77 5.21 11.44
C LEU A 421 2.55 4.31 11.31
N SER A 422 1.75 4.44 10.24
CA SER A 422 0.63 3.53 9.96
C SER A 422 1.09 2.07 9.83
N PHE A 423 2.31 1.83 9.37
CA PHE A 423 2.88 0.48 9.24
C PHE A 423 3.13 -0.23 10.59
N SER A 424 3.17 0.51 11.71
CA SER A 424 3.32 -0.07 13.05
C SER A 424 2.19 -1.03 13.45
N LEU A 425 1.02 -0.92 12.81
CA LEU A 425 -0.13 -1.79 13.09
C LEU A 425 -0.03 -3.16 12.43
N TYR A 426 0.79 -3.31 11.38
CA TYR A 426 0.88 -4.56 10.65
C TYR A 426 1.75 -5.58 11.39
N PRO A 427 1.41 -6.88 11.34
CA PRO A 427 2.22 -7.92 11.94
C PRO A 427 3.56 -8.10 11.19
N GLU A 428 4.49 -8.81 11.82
CA GLU A 428 5.76 -9.21 11.21
C GLU A 428 5.54 -10.06 9.97
N ASP A 429 6.36 -9.87 8.93
CA ASP A 429 6.27 -10.53 7.61
C ASP A 429 4.93 -10.37 6.88
N CYS A 430 4.12 -9.38 7.25
CA CYS A 430 2.87 -9.14 6.55
C CYS A 430 3.14 -8.60 5.14
N VAL A 431 2.58 -9.26 4.14
CA VAL A 431 2.43 -8.69 2.80
C VAL A 431 1.21 -7.77 2.81
N ILE A 432 1.45 -6.49 2.57
CA ILE A 432 0.48 -5.40 2.72
C ILE A 432 0.05 -4.92 1.35
N THR A 433 -1.25 -4.80 1.11
CA THR A 433 -1.76 -4.23 -0.14
C THR A 433 -1.58 -2.72 -0.14
N LYS A 434 -1.00 -2.19 -1.21
CA LYS A 434 -0.74 -0.76 -1.36
C LYS A 434 -2.02 0.08 -1.28
N GLN A 435 -3.07 -0.37 -1.97
CA GLN A 435 -4.35 0.34 -2.05
C GLN A 435 -4.98 0.54 -0.66
N GLN A 436 -4.92 -0.47 0.22
CA GLN A 436 -5.43 -0.37 1.59
C GLN A 436 -4.76 0.76 2.35
N VAL A 437 -3.43 0.82 2.29
CA VAL A 437 -2.62 1.81 3.01
C VAL A 437 -2.85 3.22 2.44
N VAL A 438 -2.87 3.37 1.11
CA VAL A 438 -3.13 4.66 0.46
C VAL A 438 -4.54 5.16 0.79
N HIS A 439 -5.56 4.31 0.72
CA HIS A 439 -6.93 4.67 1.11
C HIS A 439 -7.03 5.07 2.58
N TRP A 440 -6.32 4.37 3.48
CA TRP A 440 -6.25 4.76 4.88
C TRP A 440 -5.64 6.16 5.04
N TRP A 441 -4.53 6.46 4.39
CA TRP A 441 -3.90 7.78 4.47
C TRP A 441 -4.81 8.91 3.95
N ILE A 442 -5.54 8.66 2.87
CA ILE A 442 -6.54 9.61 2.36
C ILE A 442 -7.67 9.78 3.37
N GLY A 443 -8.16 8.69 3.96
CA GLY A 443 -9.23 8.69 4.95
C GLY A 443 -8.89 9.49 6.21
N GLU A 444 -7.71 9.31 6.79
CA GLU A 444 -7.24 10.13 7.92
C GLU A 444 -6.91 11.58 7.52
N GLY A 445 -6.65 11.79 6.22
CA GLY A 445 -6.18 13.06 5.68
C GLY A 445 -4.70 13.32 6.02
N PHE A 446 -3.86 12.28 6.01
CA PHE A 446 -2.40 12.41 6.10
C PHE A 446 -1.79 12.94 4.79
N VAL A 447 -2.51 12.78 3.70
CA VAL A 447 -2.08 13.20 2.36
C VAL A 447 -2.28 14.72 2.19
N PRO A 448 -1.27 15.47 1.73
CA PRO A 448 -1.38 16.92 1.54
C PRO A 448 -2.35 17.27 0.40
N LEU A 449 -3.07 18.39 0.54
CA LEU A 449 -4.05 18.87 -0.45
C LEU A 449 -3.36 19.81 -1.45
N ARG A 450 -3.05 19.32 -2.65
CA ARG A 450 -2.45 20.15 -3.71
C ARG A 450 -3.50 20.63 -4.71
N SER A 451 -3.47 21.92 -5.02
CA SER A 451 -4.36 22.49 -6.05
C SER A 451 -4.16 21.79 -7.39
N GLY A 452 -5.23 21.15 -7.90
CA GLY A 452 -5.25 20.53 -9.22
C GLY A 452 -4.70 19.09 -9.31
N ARG A 453 -4.28 18.46 -8.20
CA ARG A 453 -3.99 17.01 -8.16
C ARG A 453 -5.08 16.25 -7.44
N SER A 454 -5.30 15.00 -7.85
CA SER A 454 -6.24 14.10 -7.19
C SER A 454 -5.69 13.66 -5.83
N SER A 455 -6.58 13.25 -4.92
CA SER A 455 -6.13 12.70 -3.63
C SER A 455 -5.47 11.33 -3.78
N THR A 456 -5.87 10.59 -4.81
CA THR A 456 -5.28 9.30 -5.17
C THR A 456 -3.82 9.46 -5.60
N ASP A 457 -3.50 10.42 -6.48
CA ASP A 457 -2.11 10.72 -6.87
C ASP A 457 -1.26 11.17 -5.70
N ALA A 458 -1.80 12.05 -4.85
CA ALA A 458 -1.04 12.56 -3.72
C ALA A 458 -0.73 11.44 -2.70
N GLY A 459 -1.65 10.47 -2.53
CA GLY A 459 -1.42 9.28 -1.71
C GLY A 459 -0.37 8.34 -2.33
N GLU A 460 -0.38 8.21 -3.66
CA GLU A 460 0.60 7.48 -4.44
C GLU A 460 2.01 8.09 -4.38
N ASP A 461 2.11 9.41 -4.45
CA ASP A 461 3.36 10.16 -4.27
C ASP A 461 3.91 9.94 -2.85
N CYS A 462 3.04 9.91 -1.83
CA CYS A 462 3.45 9.61 -0.45
C CYS A 462 4.04 8.20 -0.33
N PHE A 463 3.39 7.21 -0.96
CA PHE A 463 3.85 5.83 -0.96
C PHE A 463 5.22 5.70 -1.65
N SER A 464 5.35 6.32 -2.83
CA SER A 464 6.59 6.38 -3.61
C SER A 464 7.72 7.05 -2.82
N GLY A 465 7.43 8.11 -2.06
CA GLY A 465 8.39 8.79 -1.21
C GLY A 465 8.97 7.91 -0.08
N LEU A 466 8.19 6.95 0.44
CA LEU A 466 8.69 5.99 1.43
C LEU A 466 9.52 4.87 0.80
N ILE A 467 9.16 4.43 -0.41
CA ILE A 467 9.95 3.44 -1.18
C ILE A 467 11.32 4.00 -1.56
N ASN A 468 11.36 5.23 -2.08
CA ASN A 468 12.60 5.87 -2.50
C ASN A 468 13.59 6.07 -1.34
N ARG A 469 13.10 6.03 -0.09
CA ARG A 469 13.91 6.05 1.13
C ARG A 469 14.33 4.67 1.63
N CYS A 470 14.02 3.61 0.88
CA CYS A 470 14.27 2.22 1.24
C CYS A 470 13.62 1.81 2.59
N LEU A 471 12.55 2.48 3.01
CA LEU A 471 11.81 2.16 4.25
C LEU A 471 10.71 1.11 4.01
N ILE A 472 10.31 0.92 2.75
CA ILE A 472 9.31 -0.05 2.32
C ILE A 472 9.89 -0.84 1.15
N GLU A 473 9.71 -2.16 1.16
CA GLU A 473 10.13 -3.06 0.09
C GLU A 473 8.92 -3.43 -0.77
N VAL A 474 9.10 -3.32 -2.09
CA VAL A 474 8.09 -3.76 -3.06
C VAL A 474 8.13 -5.28 -3.16
N VAL A 475 6.97 -5.94 -3.11
CA VAL A 475 6.85 -7.39 -3.25
C VAL A 475 6.35 -7.73 -4.64
N ASP A 476 5.12 -7.33 -4.97
CA ASP A 476 4.52 -7.61 -6.28
C ASP A 476 4.36 -6.32 -7.10
N LYS A 477 4.73 -6.41 -8.38
CA LYS A 477 4.47 -5.41 -9.42
C LYS A 477 3.62 -6.03 -10.53
N THR A 478 2.74 -5.24 -11.13
CA THR A 478 2.07 -5.59 -12.39
C THR A 478 3.03 -5.42 -13.58
N TYR A 479 2.62 -5.92 -14.75
CA TYR A 479 3.38 -5.81 -16.01
C TYR A 479 3.67 -4.34 -16.44
N ASN A 480 2.86 -3.38 -16.00
CA ASN A 480 3.06 -1.95 -16.23
C ASN A 480 3.96 -1.27 -15.17
N GLY A 481 4.50 -2.03 -14.21
CA GLY A 481 5.33 -1.53 -13.11
C GLY A 481 4.58 -0.97 -11.91
N THR A 482 3.24 -0.97 -11.92
CA THR A 482 2.42 -0.54 -10.77
C THR A 482 2.60 -1.52 -9.60
N ILE A 483 2.83 -0.96 -8.42
CA ILE A 483 3.04 -1.76 -7.20
C ILE A 483 1.67 -2.23 -6.67
N LEU A 484 1.53 -3.51 -6.39
CA LEU A 484 0.32 -4.09 -5.79
C LEU A 484 0.49 -4.29 -4.29
N THR A 485 1.62 -4.86 -3.90
CA THR A 485 1.89 -5.27 -2.53
C THR A 485 3.29 -4.85 -2.10
N CYS A 486 3.44 -4.65 -0.80
CA CYS A 486 4.69 -4.25 -0.18
C CYS A 486 4.87 -4.96 1.16
N LYS A 487 6.08 -4.87 1.70
CA LYS A 487 6.41 -5.31 3.05
C LYS A 487 7.37 -4.35 3.71
N MET A 488 7.45 -4.40 5.03
CA MET A 488 8.41 -3.64 5.81
C MET A 488 9.46 -4.60 6.38
N HIS A 489 10.74 -4.23 6.27
CA HIS A 489 11.83 -5.01 6.87
C HIS A 489 11.73 -4.95 8.40
N ASP A 490 12.07 -6.05 9.09
CA ASP A 490 11.81 -6.18 10.54
C ASP A 490 12.48 -5.13 11.42
N MET A 491 13.74 -4.77 11.16
CA MET A 491 14.40 -3.68 11.89
C MET A 491 13.74 -2.31 11.67
N VAL A 492 13.21 -2.05 10.46
CA VAL A 492 12.41 -0.84 10.19
C VAL A 492 11.10 -0.89 10.97
N ARG A 493 10.50 -2.08 11.06
CA ARG A 493 9.30 -2.33 11.85
C ARG A 493 9.52 -2.17 13.36
N GLU A 494 10.66 -2.63 13.89
CA GLU A 494 11.04 -2.42 15.29
C GLU A 494 11.14 -0.92 15.61
N LEU A 495 11.78 -0.16 14.71
CA LEU A 495 11.85 1.29 14.82
C LEU A 495 10.47 1.94 14.78
N VAL A 496 9.64 1.62 13.79
CA VAL A 496 8.32 2.26 13.63
C VAL A 496 7.41 1.96 14.82
N ILE A 497 7.47 0.74 15.39
CA ILE A 497 6.72 0.38 16.60
C ILE A 497 7.22 1.15 17.81
N LYS A 498 8.54 1.32 17.98
CA LYS A 498 9.12 2.12 19.06
C LYS A 498 8.61 3.55 18.99
N ILE A 499 8.73 4.19 17.82
CA ILE A 499 8.29 5.58 17.62
C ILE A 499 6.77 5.71 17.80
N ALA A 500 5.98 4.77 17.27
CA ALA A 500 4.53 4.79 17.40
C ALA A 500 4.07 4.70 18.87
N LYS A 501 4.76 3.89 19.69
CA LYS A 501 4.54 3.83 21.14
C LYS A 501 4.90 5.14 21.82
N ASP A 502 6.07 5.70 21.50
CA ASP A 502 6.56 6.96 22.10
C ASP A 502 5.70 8.16 21.71
N ASP A 503 5.01 8.10 20.57
CA ASP A 503 4.11 9.14 20.10
C ASP A 503 2.63 8.90 20.41
N ALA A 504 2.29 7.77 21.04
CA ALA A 504 0.91 7.31 21.27
C ALA A 504 0.07 7.20 19.97
N PHE A 505 0.73 6.95 18.83
CA PHE A 505 0.09 6.77 17.54
C PHE A 505 -0.76 5.50 17.51
N SER A 506 -0.15 4.39 17.94
CA SER A 506 -0.73 3.07 18.05
C SER A 506 -0.17 2.39 19.31
N VAL A 507 -1.02 1.70 20.05
CA VAL A 507 -0.59 0.84 21.16
C VAL A 507 -1.49 -0.38 21.15
N THR A 508 -0.90 -1.56 20.92
CA THR A 508 -1.64 -2.82 20.79
C THR A 508 -2.27 -3.33 22.08
N ASN A 509 -2.10 -2.64 23.23
CA ASN A 509 -2.57 -3.09 24.55
C ASN A 509 -2.88 -1.93 25.54
N LYS A 510 -3.40 -0.78 25.08
CA LYS A 510 -3.85 0.32 25.97
C LYS A 510 -5.14 0.99 25.44
N THR A 511 -5.90 1.61 26.36
CA THR A 511 -7.20 2.26 26.10
C THR A 511 -7.12 3.70 25.54
N ASN A 512 -5.94 4.20 25.20
CA ASN A 512 -5.73 5.60 24.75
C ASN A 512 -4.86 5.66 23.48
N CYS A 513 -5.38 5.09 22.38
CA CYS A 513 -4.76 5.19 21.05
C CYS A 513 -5.74 5.80 20.03
N ARG A 514 -5.21 6.44 18.99
CA ARG A 514 -6.04 6.99 17.90
C ARG A 514 -6.24 5.99 16.76
N HIS A 515 -5.34 5.04 16.59
CA HIS A 515 -5.41 4.02 15.54
C HIS A 515 -5.18 2.62 16.12
N SER A 516 -5.94 1.65 15.64
CA SER A 516 -5.87 0.25 16.08
C SER A 516 -6.00 -0.73 14.91
N GLY A 517 -5.33 -1.87 15.04
CA GLY A 517 -5.34 -2.93 14.03
C GLY A 517 -6.24 -4.09 14.47
N ILE A 518 -7.15 -4.54 13.60
CA ILE A 518 -7.96 -5.74 13.80
C ILE A 518 -7.16 -6.97 13.39
N THR A 519 -6.94 -7.85 14.37
CA THR A 519 -6.35 -9.18 14.21
C THR A 519 -7.14 -10.19 15.04
N ASN A 520 -6.99 -11.48 14.74
CA ASN A 520 -7.62 -12.55 15.52
C ASN A 520 -7.19 -12.58 17.00
N ASN A 521 -6.01 -12.03 17.33
CA ASN A 521 -5.45 -11.97 18.68
C ASN A 521 -5.77 -10.66 19.42
N MET A 522 -6.62 -9.79 18.87
CA MET A 522 -6.93 -8.50 19.46
C MET A 522 -7.64 -8.64 20.81
N ASP A 523 -7.22 -7.87 21.82
CA ASP A 523 -7.98 -7.73 23.08
C ASP A 523 -9.23 -6.87 22.84
N ARG A 524 -10.34 -7.57 22.58
CA ARG A 524 -11.65 -6.99 22.26
C ARG A 524 -12.21 -6.14 23.40
N LYS A 525 -11.85 -6.41 24.66
CA LYS A 525 -12.33 -5.60 25.79
C LYS A 525 -11.70 -4.21 25.75
N GLN A 526 -10.41 -4.12 25.41
CA GLN A 526 -9.68 -2.87 25.34
C GLN A 526 -10.10 -2.00 24.15
N LEU A 527 -10.36 -2.60 22.98
CA LEU A 527 -10.88 -1.88 21.82
C LEU A 527 -12.16 -1.10 22.18
N THR A 528 -13.06 -1.77 22.89
CA THR A 528 -14.37 -1.22 23.21
C THR A 528 -14.37 -0.16 24.30
N ALA A 529 -13.25 0.01 25.01
CA ALA A 529 -13.09 1.00 26.07
C ALA A 529 -12.47 2.32 25.57
N ASN A 530 -12.18 2.45 24.27
CA ASN A 530 -11.46 3.59 23.72
C ASN A 530 -12.38 4.52 22.89
N PRO A 531 -12.88 5.63 23.47
CA PRO A 531 -13.76 6.56 22.76
C PRO A 531 -13.04 7.47 21.74
N LYS A 532 -11.69 7.46 21.72
CA LYS A 532 -10.87 8.39 20.93
C LYS A 532 -10.43 7.82 19.58
N LEU A 533 -10.89 6.62 19.24
CA LEU A 533 -10.47 5.92 18.04
C LEU A 533 -10.88 6.68 16.77
N ARG A 534 -9.93 6.87 15.86
CA ARG A 534 -10.09 7.50 14.55
C ARG A 534 -9.92 6.51 13.41
N GLY A 535 -8.99 5.58 13.55
CA GLY A 535 -8.76 4.54 12.54
C GLY A 535 -8.81 3.13 13.12
N LEU A 536 -9.57 2.27 12.48
CA LEU A 536 -9.61 0.85 12.76
C LEU A 536 -9.40 0.07 11.46
N VAL A 537 -8.31 -0.68 11.36
CA VAL A 537 -7.88 -1.29 10.09
C VAL A 537 -7.60 -2.78 10.24
N SER A 538 -8.11 -3.60 9.32
CA SER A 538 -7.81 -5.02 9.22
C SER A 538 -6.35 -5.23 8.81
N THR A 539 -5.57 -5.93 9.66
CA THR A 539 -4.12 -6.11 9.49
C THR A 539 -3.74 -7.60 9.44
N THR A 540 -4.61 -8.44 8.87
CA THR A 540 -4.38 -9.89 8.79
C THR A 540 -3.21 -10.23 7.87
N LYS A 541 -2.47 -11.29 8.22
CA LYS A 541 -1.48 -11.88 7.32
C LYS A 541 -2.16 -12.47 6.10
N SER A 542 -1.41 -12.60 5.00
CA SER A 542 -1.94 -13.19 3.76
C SER A 542 -2.54 -14.58 4.01
N GLY A 543 -3.79 -14.78 3.57
CA GLY A 543 -4.57 -16.01 3.75
C GLY A 543 -5.28 -16.15 5.11
N GLU A 544 -5.09 -15.23 6.05
CA GLU A 544 -5.85 -15.23 7.31
C GLU A 544 -7.13 -14.38 7.20
N VAL A 545 -8.17 -14.81 7.90
CA VAL A 545 -9.47 -14.16 7.95
C VAL A 545 -9.79 -13.78 9.40
N ASN A 546 -10.27 -12.56 9.59
CA ASN A 546 -10.69 -12.07 10.90
C ASN A 546 -12.06 -12.65 11.27
N LYS A 547 -12.20 -13.25 12.45
CA LYS A 547 -13.51 -13.62 13.00
C LYS A 547 -14.01 -12.54 13.95
N ILE A 548 -15.04 -11.80 13.57
CA ILE A 548 -15.58 -10.69 14.36
C ILE A 548 -16.93 -11.11 14.97
N GLU A 549 -16.96 -11.19 16.30
CA GLU A 549 -18.17 -11.46 17.07
C GLU A 549 -19.19 -10.32 16.93
N SER A 550 -20.48 -10.70 17.00
CA SER A 550 -21.60 -9.75 16.93
C SER A 550 -21.51 -8.63 17.99
N SER A 551 -21.00 -8.95 19.17
CA SER A 551 -20.83 -8.00 20.29
C SER A 551 -19.81 -6.90 19.97
N THR A 552 -18.74 -7.26 19.27
CA THR A 552 -17.67 -6.33 18.87
C THR A 552 -18.11 -5.51 17.67
N ALA A 553 -18.75 -6.15 16.68
CA ALA A 553 -19.26 -5.49 15.48
C ALA A 553 -20.26 -4.36 15.79
N LYS A 554 -21.19 -4.58 16.73
CA LYS A 554 -22.16 -3.56 17.15
C LYS A 554 -21.50 -2.31 17.71
N LYS A 555 -20.42 -2.49 18.50
CA LYS A 555 -19.68 -1.40 19.12
C LYS A 555 -18.85 -0.58 18.12
N LEU A 556 -18.58 -1.10 16.93
CA LEU A 556 -17.91 -0.33 15.87
C LEU A 556 -18.69 0.94 15.51
N SER A 557 -20.03 0.91 15.65
CA SER A 557 -20.90 2.07 15.41
C SER A 557 -20.95 3.07 16.57
N GLU A 558 -20.25 2.81 17.69
CA GLU A 558 -20.24 3.68 18.87
C GLU A 558 -19.08 4.68 18.87
N PHE A 559 -18.08 4.50 17.98
CA PHE A 559 -16.90 5.36 17.91
C PHE A 559 -17.19 6.69 17.20
N ARG A 560 -17.59 7.71 17.99
CA ARG A 560 -17.99 9.03 17.48
C ARG A 560 -17.02 9.65 16.47
N TYR A 561 -15.72 9.55 16.69
CA TYR A 561 -14.68 10.23 15.89
C TYR A 561 -14.01 9.33 14.85
N LEU A 562 -14.59 8.15 14.56
CA LEU A 562 -14.03 7.23 13.60
C LEU A 562 -14.09 7.80 12.18
N ARG A 563 -12.93 7.83 11.52
CA ARG A 563 -12.71 8.28 10.14
C ARG A 563 -12.47 7.11 9.21
N VAL A 564 -11.71 6.14 9.67
CA VAL A 564 -11.35 4.95 8.90
C VAL A 564 -11.89 3.70 9.60
N LEU A 565 -12.74 2.97 8.87
CA LEU A 565 -13.22 1.66 9.25
C LEU A 565 -12.93 0.68 8.12
N ASP A 566 -11.90 -0.14 8.30
CA ASP A 566 -11.56 -1.24 7.40
C ASP A 566 -11.68 -2.54 8.18
N VAL A 567 -12.73 -3.29 7.86
CA VAL A 567 -13.00 -4.64 8.37
C VAL A 567 -12.85 -5.67 7.26
N SER A 568 -12.01 -5.41 6.25
CA SER A 568 -11.79 -6.30 5.13
C SER A 568 -11.31 -7.69 5.57
N LYS A 569 -11.59 -8.71 4.75
CA LYS A 569 -11.25 -10.12 5.02
C LYS A 569 -11.79 -10.59 6.38
N SER A 570 -13.06 -10.31 6.67
CA SER A 570 -13.69 -10.67 7.94
C SER A 570 -14.94 -11.54 7.76
N ILE A 571 -15.12 -12.48 8.68
CA ILE A 571 -16.34 -13.27 8.86
C ILE A 571 -17.06 -12.77 10.10
N PHE A 572 -18.35 -12.48 9.93
CA PHE A 572 -19.28 -12.10 10.98
C PHE A 572 -20.27 -13.24 11.24
N GLU A 573 -20.76 -13.34 12.48
CA GLU A 573 -21.75 -14.34 12.87
C GLU A 573 -23.16 -14.05 12.31
N LEU A 574 -23.44 -12.77 12.05
CA LEU A 574 -24.72 -12.28 11.56
C LEU A 574 -24.51 -11.38 10.34
N PRO A 575 -25.54 -11.18 9.50
CA PRO A 575 -25.48 -10.24 8.38
C PRO A 575 -25.03 -8.84 8.80
N ILE A 576 -24.10 -8.27 8.05
CA ILE A 576 -23.52 -6.95 8.34
C ILE A 576 -24.60 -5.86 8.42
N GLY A 577 -25.64 -5.92 7.59
CA GLY A 577 -26.77 -5.00 7.66
C GLY A 577 -27.45 -4.95 9.04
N SER A 578 -27.48 -6.07 9.75
CA SER A 578 -28.01 -6.16 11.12
C SER A 578 -27.02 -5.70 12.19
N LEU A 579 -25.72 -5.95 11.99
CA LEU A 579 -24.67 -5.60 12.96
C LEU A 579 -24.30 -4.11 12.91
N LEU A 580 -24.27 -3.54 11.72
CA LEU A 580 -23.91 -2.15 11.45
C LEU A 580 -25.15 -1.28 11.19
N PHE A 581 -26.31 -1.65 11.75
CA PHE A 581 -27.56 -0.88 11.59
C PHE A 581 -27.41 0.59 12.04
N HIS A 582 -26.51 0.86 12.98
CA HIS A 582 -26.23 2.21 13.47
C HIS A 582 -25.03 2.90 12.80
N ILE A 583 -24.44 2.36 11.72
CA ILE A 583 -23.24 2.94 11.11
C ILE A 583 -23.37 4.42 10.74
N GLY A 584 -24.59 4.87 10.43
CA GLY A 584 -24.88 6.29 10.18
C GLY A 584 -24.63 7.24 11.36
N SER A 585 -24.31 6.76 12.57
CA SER A 585 -23.81 7.57 13.69
C SER A 585 -22.36 8.02 13.50
N LEU A 586 -21.61 7.38 12.60
CA LEU A 586 -20.20 7.66 12.33
C LEU A 586 -20.08 8.84 11.35
N HIS A 587 -20.48 10.04 11.78
CA HIS A 587 -20.55 11.22 10.93
C HIS A 587 -19.20 11.68 10.37
N HIS A 588 -18.10 11.28 11.01
CA HIS A 588 -16.73 11.61 10.61
C HIS A 588 -16.11 10.57 9.66
N LEU A 589 -16.83 9.50 9.31
CA LEU A 589 -16.31 8.42 8.48
C LEU A 589 -16.01 8.92 7.06
N THR A 590 -14.77 8.72 6.62
CA THR A 590 -14.23 9.11 5.31
C THR A 590 -13.82 7.90 4.48
N TYR A 591 -13.44 6.79 5.12
CA TYR A 591 -13.08 5.54 4.46
C TYR A 591 -13.79 4.35 5.12
N LEU A 592 -14.55 3.62 4.31
CA LEU A 592 -15.16 2.35 4.69
C LEU A 592 -14.71 1.26 3.71
N SER A 593 -14.04 0.21 4.22
CA SER A 593 -13.84 -1.03 3.49
C SER A 593 -14.55 -2.19 4.16
N LEU A 594 -15.44 -2.83 3.39
CA LEU A 594 -16.08 -4.10 3.69
C LEU A 594 -15.59 -5.18 2.70
N SER A 595 -14.44 -4.97 2.05
CA SER A 595 -13.91 -5.87 1.03
C SER A 595 -13.77 -7.31 1.55
N ASN A 596 -14.20 -8.28 0.75
CA ASN A 596 -14.13 -9.71 1.06
C ASN A 596 -14.70 -10.04 2.47
N THR A 597 -15.87 -9.49 2.79
CA THR A 597 -16.57 -9.77 4.06
C THR A 597 -17.74 -10.72 3.87
N HIS A 598 -18.01 -11.54 4.90
CA HIS A 598 -19.10 -12.51 4.87
C HIS A 598 -19.83 -12.57 6.23
N PRO A 599 -21.18 -12.59 6.28
CA PRO A 599 -22.12 -12.40 5.17
C PRO A 599 -22.47 -10.92 4.94
N LEU A 600 -22.22 -10.42 3.72
CA LEU A 600 -22.71 -9.12 3.23
C LEU A 600 -23.68 -9.34 2.06
N ILE A 601 -24.95 -8.97 2.25
CA ILE A 601 -26.01 -9.10 1.22
C ILE A 601 -26.47 -7.72 0.75
N GLU A 602 -26.61 -6.78 1.70
CA GLU A 602 -27.00 -5.39 1.48
C GLU A 602 -26.30 -4.49 2.51
N LEU A 603 -26.16 -3.21 2.19
CA LEU A 603 -25.70 -2.20 3.14
C LEU A 603 -26.84 -1.75 4.07
N PRO A 604 -26.55 -1.40 5.34
CA PRO A 604 -27.56 -0.93 6.27
C PRO A 604 -28.21 0.38 5.82
N ALA A 605 -29.51 0.57 6.08
CA ALA A 605 -30.27 1.75 5.65
C ALA A 605 -29.70 3.09 6.17
N SER A 606 -29.07 3.08 7.36
CA SER A 606 -28.46 4.29 7.95
C SER A 606 -27.20 4.79 7.23
N PHE A 607 -26.71 4.05 6.23
CA PHE A 607 -25.55 4.40 5.41
C PHE A 607 -25.67 5.78 4.74
N GLU A 608 -26.88 6.23 4.44
CA GLU A 608 -27.16 7.56 3.85
C GLU A 608 -26.61 8.75 4.66
N LYS A 609 -26.37 8.55 5.97
CA LYS A 609 -25.92 9.60 6.88
C LYS A 609 -24.41 9.84 6.83
N LEU A 610 -23.66 9.00 6.10
CA LEU A 610 -22.20 9.05 5.98
C LEU A 610 -21.75 10.12 4.97
N THR A 611 -22.20 11.36 5.12
CA THR A 611 -22.02 12.44 4.13
C THR A 611 -20.57 12.89 3.92
N ASN A 612 -19.64 12.46 4.77
CA ASN A 612 -18.20 12.71 4.67
C ASN A 612 -17.42 11.59 3.96
N LEU A 613 -18.08 10.51 3.56
CA LEU A 613 -17.44 9.36 2.95
C LEU A 613 -16.78 9.75 1.62
N GLN A 614 -15.48 9.44 1.50
CA GLN A 614 -14.66 9.67 0.32
C GLN A 614 -14.31 8.36 -0.39
N ILE A 615 -14.17 7.26 0.36
CA ILE A 615 -13.79 5.96 -0.17
C ILE A 615 -14.75 4.90 0.34
N LEU A 616 -15.39 4.19 -0.59
CA LEU A 616 -16.21 3.03 -0.32
C LEU A 616 -15.64 1.83 -1.11
N ASP A 617 -15.10 0.86 -0.39
CA ASP A 617 -14.57 -0.37 -0.94
C ASP A 617 -15.42 -1.56 -0.49
N LEU A 618 -16.09 -2.17 -1.47
CA LEU A 618 -16.94 -3.36 -1.32
C LEU A 618 -16.44 -4.50 -2.21
N SER A 619 -15.20 -4.41 -2.69
CA SER A 619 -14.62 -5.38 -3.62
C SER A 619 -14.69 -6.82 -3.08
N TYR A 620 -14.83 -7.79 -3.98
CA TYR A 620 -14.89 -9.23 -3.66
C TYR A 620 -16.06 -9.65 -2.74
N CYS A 621 -17.07 -8.81 -2.54
CA CYS A 621 -18.30 -9.17 -1.81
C CYS A 621 -19.28 -9.94 -2.71
N GLN A 622 -19.02 -11.22 -2.92
CA GLN A 622 -19.74 -12.05 -3.90
C GLN A 622 -21.26 -12.13 -3.71
N ASN A 623 -21.76 -11.98 -2.48
CA ASN A 623 -23.18 -12.10 -2.14
C ASN A 623 -23.92 -10.75 -2.08
N LEU A 624 -23.22 -9.63 -2.30
CA LEU A 624 -23.83 -8.30 -2.31
C LEU A 624 -24.76 -8.19 -3.52
N ARG A 625 -26.06 -7.96 -3.29
CA ARG A 625 -27.08 -7.97 -4.36
C ARG A 625 -27.42 -6.58 -4.88
N THR A 626 -27.55 -5.62 -3.97
CA THR A 626 -27.99 -4.27 -4.28
C THR A 626 -27.22 -3.25 -3.44
N LEU A 627 -27.12 -2.04 -3.97
CA LEU A 627 -26.68 -0.88 -3.20
C LEU A 627 -27.88 0.05 -2.96
N PRO A 628 -27.95 0.69 -1.78
CA PRO A 628 -29.04 1.61 -1.48
C PRO A 628 -28.99 2.81 -2.44
N HIS A 629 -30.16 3.25 -2.92
CA HIS A 629 -30.26 4.41 -3.81
C HIS A 629 -29.62 5.68 -3.23
N ASN A 630 -29.60 5.81 -1.90
CA ASN A 630 -29.03 6.97 -1.20
C ASN A 630 -27.50 7.05 -1.33
N LEU A 631 -26.82 6.06 -1.91
CA LEU A 631 -25.40 6.18 -2.26
C LEU A 631 -25.11 7.39 -3.16
N ILE A 632 -26.06 7.78 -4.02
CA ILE A 632 -25.89 8.92 -4.94
C ILE A 632 -25.90 10.29 -4.23
N THR A 633 -26.22 10.34 -2.92
CA THR A 633 -26.18 11.58 -2.13
C THR A 633 -24.79 11.87 -1.56
N LEU A 634 -23.87 10.90 -1.64
CA LEU A 634 -22.51 10.99 -1.11
C LEU A 634 -21.61 11.83 -2.03
N SER A 635 -21.87 13.13 -2.10
CA SER A 635 -21.18 14.05 -3.02
C SER A 635 -19.67 14.16 -2.82
N LYS A 636 -19.13 13.74 -1.66
CA LYS A 636 -17.69 13.71 -1.36
C LYS A 636 -17.00 12.41 -1.82
N LEU A 637 -17.75 11.43 -2.33
CA LEU A 637 -17.21 10.15 -2.75
C LEU A 637 -16.25 10.32 -3.94
N LYS A 638 -15.05 9.78 -3.80
CA LYS A 638 -13.96 9.81 -4.79
C LYS A 638 -13.64 8.42 -5.32
N VAL A 639 -13.76 7.39 -4.48
CA VAL A 639 -13.49 6.00 -4.85
C VAL A 639 -14.71 5.15 -4.52
N LEU A 640 -15.23 4.46 -5.55
CA LEU A 640 -16.24 3.41 -5.41
C LEU A 640 -15.70 2.14 -6.05
N ASP A 641 -15.37 1.16 -5.23
CA ASP A 641 -14.90 -0.15 -5.68
C ASP A 641 -15.93 -1.23 -5.37
N VAL A 642 -16.56 -1.76 -6.40
CA VAL A 642 -17.47 -2.93 -6.34
C VAL A 642 -16.96 -4.05 -7.25
N SER A 643 -15.64 -4.09 -7.49
CA SER A 643 -15.02 -5.09 -8.34
C SER A 643 -15.26 -6.50 -7.80
N ASN A 644 -15.54 -7.45 -8.69
CA ASN A 644 -15.76 -8.85 -8.35
C ASN A 644 -16.93 -9.07 -7.37
N CYS A 645 -17.98 -8.25 -7.41
CA CYS A 645 -19.25 -8.50 -6.71
C CYS A 645 -20.21 -9.28 -7.63
N GLY A 646 -20.08 -10.61 -7.70
CA GLY A 646 -20.79 -11.42 -8.70
C GLY A 646 -22.33 -11.36 -8.63
N SER A 647 -22.91 -11.18 -7.45
CA SER A 647 -24.37 -11.06 -7.29
C SER A 647 -24.92 -9.64 -7.48
N LEU A 648 -24.06 -8.64 -7.70
CA LEU A 648 -24.50 -7.25 -7.80
C LEU A 648 -25.10 -7.01 -9.20
N GLU A 649 -26.38 -6.67 -9.23
CA GLU A 649 -27.11 -6.50 -10.49
C GLU A 649 -26.73 -5.20 -11.22
N CYS A 650 -26.81 -4.06 -10.55
CA CYS A 650 -26.41 -2.76 -11.10
C CYS A 650 -26.20 -1.72 -9.99
N LEU A 651 -25.59 -0.59 -10.34
CA LEU A 651 -25.50 0.58 -9.47
C LEU A 651 -26.82 1.38 -9.49
N PRO A 652 -27.15 2.10 -8.41
CA PRO A 652 -28.36 2.91 -8.36
C PRO A 652 -28.33 4.05 -9.38
N LYS A 653 -29.48 4.33 -9.98
CA LYS A 653 -29.68 5.42 -10.94
C LYS A 653 -29.29 6.79 -10.35
N GLY A 654 -28.70 7.66 -11.15
CA GLY A 654 -28.25 8.99 -10.71
C GLY A 654 -26.80 9.01 -10.23
N LEU A 655 -26.01 7.98 -10.55
CA LEU A 655 -24.57 7.92 -10.27
C LEU A 655 -23.83 9.13 -10.85
N GLY A 656 -24.29 9.67 -11.97
CA GLY A 656 -23.71 10.87 -12.60
C GLY A 656 -23.71 12.12 -11.72
N ARG A 657 -24.41 12.12 -10.57
CA ARG A 657 -24.38 13.22 -9.57
C ARG A 657 -23.09 13.23 -8.74
N LEU A 658 -22.35 12.13 -8.71
CA LEU A 658 -21.09 11.98 -7.96
C LEU A 658 -19.92 12.63 -8.71
N SER A 659 -20.00 13.94 -8.93
CA SER A 659 -19.01 14.70 -9.73
C SER A 659 -17.58 14.69 -9.20
N ASN A 660 -17.35 14.28 -7.95
CA ASN A 660 -16.02 14.14 -7.35
C ASN A 660 -15.41 12.74 -7.51
N LEU A 661 -16.11 11.81 -8.18
CA LEU A 661 -15.65 10.43 -8.35
C LEU A 661 -14.42 10.38 -9.28
N GLU A 662 -13.32 9.83 -8.77
CA GLU A 662 -12.02 9.66 -9.45
C GLU A 662 -11.83 8.20 -9.89
N VAL A 663 -12.33 7.24 -9.10
CA VAL A 663 -12.17 5.79 -9.35
C VAL A 663 -13.52 5.10 -9.23
N LEU A 664 -13.91 4.37 -10.29
CA LEU A 664 -15.10 3.55 -10.35
C LEU A 664 -14.75 2.17 -10.90
N LEU A 665 -14.80 1.14 -10.06
CA LEU A 665 -14.42 -0.23 -10.44
C LEU A 665 -15.60 -1.19 -10.28
N GLY A 666 -15.77 -2.11 -11.23
CA GLY A 666 -16.85 -3.10 -11.23
C GLY A 666 -18.21 -2.52 -11.67
N PHE A 667 -18.22 -1.45 -12.45
CA PHE A 667 -19.47 -0.85 -12.93
C PHE A 667 -20.16 -1.76 -13.93
N ARG A 668 -21.35 -2.24 -13.54
CA ARG A 668 -22.29 -2.97 -14.39
C ARG A 668 -23.47 -2.06 -14.77
N PRO A 669 -23.60 -1.66 -16.04
CA PRO A 669 -24.74 -0.87 -16.49
C PRO A 669 -26.05 -1.66 -16.35
N ALA A 670 -27.12 -0.95 -16.03
CA ALA A 670 -28.43 -1.55 -15.87
C ALA A 670 -29.10 -1.87 -17.22
N ARG A 671 -29.82 -2.99 -17.26
CA ARG A 671 -30.65 -3.42 -18.40
C ARG A 671 -32.06 -2.80 -18.39
N SER A 672 -32.43 -2.13 -17.30
CA SER A 672 -33.76 -1.56 -17.09
C SER A 672 -33.67 -0.15 -16.50
N SER A 673 -34.77 0.61 -16.59
CA SER A 673 -34.84 2.01 -16.18
C SER A 673 -34.65 2.30 -14.68
N HIS A 674 -34.51 1.25 -13.85
CA HIS A 674 -34.40 1.31 -12.39
C HIS A 674 -32.94 1.39 -11.88
N GLY A 675 -31.96 1.15 -12.74
CA GLY A 675 -30.53 1.25 -12.39
C GLY A 675 -29.79 2.32 -13.19
N CYS A 676 -28.49 2.46 -12.93
CA CYS A 676 -27.59 3.37 -13.62
C CYS A 676 -27.26 2.85 -15.02
N CYS A 677 -27.57 3.64 -16.05
CA CYS A 677 -27.17 3.34 -17.43
C CYS A 677 -25.75 3.83 -17.72
N ILE A 678 -25.13 3.29 -18.77
CA ILE A 678 -23.76 3.67 -19.14
C ILE A 678 -23.66 5.14 -19.57
N GLY A 679 -24.75 5.72 -20.09
CA GLY A 679 -24.81 7.14 -20.46
C GLY A 679 -24.55 8.12 -19.31
N GLU A 680 -24.81 7.73 -18.06
CA GLU A 680 -24.55 8.58 -16.88
C GLU A 680 -23.07 8.86 -16.64
N LEU A 681 -22.17 8.01 -17.16
CA LEU A 681 -20.71 8.19 -17.05
C LEU A 681 -20.26 9.53 -17.64
N ARG A 682 -20.98 10.08 -18.62
CA ARG A 682 -20.63 11.38 -19.26
C ARG A 682 -20.53 12.55 -18.28
N ASN A 683 -21.19 12.44 -17.13
CA ASN A 683 -21.19 13.47 -16.10
C ASN A 683 -20.01 13.36 -15.12
N LEU A 684 -19.33 12.21 -15.08
CA LEU A 684 -18.23 11.91 -14.18
C LEU A 684 -16.88 12.41 -14.75
N THR A 685 -16.80 13.72 -15.01
CA THR A 685 -15.66 14.32 -15.73
C THR A 685 -14.30 14.19 -15.05
N ARG A 686 -14.27 13.95 -13.73
CA ARG A 686 -13.05 13.73 -12.94
C ARG A 686 -12.61 12.27 -12.86
N LEU A 687 -13.31 11.36 -13.55
CA LEU A 687 -13.01 9.94 -13.49
C LEU A 687 -11.70 9.63 -14.21
N ARG A 688 -10.77 8.98 -13.49
CA ARG A 688 -9.43 8.63 -13.96
C ARG A 688 -9.24 7.14 -14.16
N ILE A 689 -9.92 6.34 -13.35
CA ILE A 689 -9.89 4.87 -13.44
C ILE A 689 -11.32 4.35 -13.55
N LEU A 690 -11.60 3.60 -14.62
CA LEU A 690 -12.90 2.99 -14.88
C LEU A 690 -12.75 1.48 -15.12
N GLY A 691 -13.47 0.68 -14.35
CA GLY A 691 -13.62 -0.76 -14.56
C GLY A 691 -15.06 -1.09 -14.94
N LEU A 692 -15.29 -1.43 -16.21
CA LEU A 692 -16.57 -1.89 -16.75
C LEU A 692 -16.69 -3.40 -16.65
N HIS A 693 -17.89 -3.86 -16.26
CA HIS A 693 -18.28 -5.26 -16.32
C HIS A 693 -19.54 -5.39 -17.18
N LEU A 694 -19.42 -6.01 -18.35
CA LEU A 694 -20.47 -6.11 -19.35
C LEU A 694 -20.80 -7.58 -19.61
N THR A 695 -22.07 -7.94 -19.40
CA THR A 695 -22.55 -9.31 -19.52
C THR A 695 -23.53 -9.47 -20.69
N HIS A 696 -24.26 -8.42 -21.08
CA HIS A 696 -25.30 -8.48 -22.11
C HIS A 696 -25.25 -7.25 -23.02
N ALA A 697 -25.71 -7.40 -24.27
CA ALA A 697 -25.71 -6.30 -25.25
C ALA A 697 -26.73 -5.20 -24.95
N ASP A 698 -27.80 -5.50 -24.23
CA ASP A 698 -28.86 -4.56 -23.83
C ASP A 698 -28.43 -3.64 -22.66
N GLU A 699 -27.25 -3.86 -22.08
CA GLU A 699 -26.60 -2.94 -21.12
C GLU A 699 -26.04 -1.67 -21.80
N VAL A 700 -25.93 -1.67 -23.14
CA VAL A 700 -25.44 -0.53 -23.93
C VAL A 700 -26.46 -0.15 -25.01
N GLU A 701 -27.22 0.91 -24.78
CA GLU A 701 -28.15 1.45 -25.77
C GLU A 701 -27.41 2.16 -26.94
N GLU A 702 -28.04 2.24 -28.12
CA GLU A 702 -27.38 2.80 -29.32
C GLU A 702 -27.07 4.30 -29.24
N ASN A 703 -27.89 5.07 -28.51
CA ASN A 703 -27.68 6.47 -28.17
C ASN A 703 -26.62 6.68 -27.06
N GLU A 704 -26.19 5.60 -26.39
CA GLU A 704 -25.28 5.66 -25.26
C GLU A 704 -23.82 5.37 -25.62
N VAL A 705 -23.53 5.01 -26.87
CA VAL A 705 -22.18 4.62 -27.35
C VAL A 705 -21.08 5.67 -27.12
N ASN A 706 -21.45 6.96 -27.04
CA ASN A 706 -20.54 8.06 -26.68
C ASN A 706 -20.49 8.34 -25.15
N ALA A 707 -20.81 7.36 -24.30
CA ALA A 707 -20.76 7.43 -22.83
C ALA A 707 -19.43 7.95 -22.26
N MET A 708 -18.31 7.60 -22.90
CA MET A 708 -16.97 7.93 -22.40
C MET A 708 -16.35 9.17 -23.07
N ALA A 709 -17.04 9.81 -24.02
CA ALA A 709 -16.47 10.88 -24.84
C ALA A 709 -16.03 12.12 -24.04
N ASN A 710 -16.66 12.38 -22.89
CA ASN A 710 -16.37 13.54 -22.03
C ASN A 710 -15.38 13.24 -20.89
N LEU A 711 -14.91 11.99 -20.76
CA LEU A 711 -14.01 11.56 -19.69
C LEU A 711 -12.56 11.95 -20.01
N ARG A 712 -12.26 13.26 -19.95
CA ARG A 712 -10.98 13.84 -20.35
C ARG A 712 -9.81 13.47 -19.46
N ASP A 713 -10.08 13.12 -18.21
CA ASP A 713 -9.06 12.75 -17.23
C ASP A 713 -8.90 11.21 -17.13
N LEU A 714 -9.63 10.43 -17.93
CA LEU A 714 -9.56 8.96 -17.88
C LEU A 714 -8.22 8.45 -18.40
N GLU A 715 -7.47 7.82 -17.49
CA GLU A 715 -6.14 7.26 -17.73
C GLU A 715 -6.21 5.75 -17.89
N ASN A 716 -7.03 5.07 -17.07
CA ASN A 716 -7.05 3.62 -16.99
C ASN A 716 -8.46 3.08 -17.24
N LEU A 717 -8.59 2.19 -18.23
CA LEU A 717 -9.84 1.52 -18.57
C LEU A 717 -9.66 0.01 -18.50
N SER A 718 -10.48 -0.66 -17.71
CA SER A 718 -10.63 -2.12 -17.74
C SER A 718 -12.02 -2.46 -18.22
N ILE A 719 -12.14 -3.33 -19.23
CA ILE A 719 -13.41 -3.88 -19.69
C ILE A 719 -13.36 -5.39 -19.45
N SER A 720 -14.29 -5.90 -18.64
CA SER A 720 -14.44 -7.31 -18.35
C SER A 720 -15.76 -7.82 -18.89
N CYS A 721 -15.71 -8.88 -19.70
CA CYS A 721 -16.90 -9.56 -20.23
C CYS A 721 -17.05 -11.00 -19.69
N PHE A 722 -16.62 -11.21 -18.46
CA PHE A 722 -16.82 -12.49 -17.76
C PHE A 722 -18.32 -12.77 -17.64
N ASP A 723 -18.72 -14.02 -17.90
CA ASP A 723 -20.13 -14.44 -17.95
C ASP A 723 -20.97 -13.72 -19.03
N SER A 724 -20.35 -13.30 -20.14
CA SER A 724 -21.08 -12.68 -21.25
C SER A 724 -21.98 -13.67 -21.99
N HIS A 725 -23.17 -13.21 -22.35
CA HIS A 725 -24.14 -13.94 -23.17
C HIS A 725 -24.50 -13.19 -24.44
N GLY A 726 -24.78 -13.92 -25.52
CA GLY A 726 -25.19 -13.37 -26.81
C GLY A 726 -24.01 -12.92 -27.69
N SER A 727 -24.17 -13.06 -29.00
CA SER A 727 -23.15 -12.66 -29.99
C SER A 727 -23.14 -11.16 -30.29
N ASP A 728 -24.22 -10.46 -29.96
CA ASP A 728 -24.47 -9.04 -30.24
C ASP A 728 -23.68 -8.09 -29.33
N LEU A 729 -23.22 -8.55 -28.16
CA LEU A 729 -22.39 -7.74 -27.25
C LEU A 729 -21.11 -7.24 -27.94
N THR A 730 -20.50 -8.06 -28.79
CA THR A 730 -19.29 -7.68 -29.56
C THR A 730 -19.53 -6.45 -30.44
N ALA A 731 -20.66 -6.41 -31.14
CA ALA A 731 -21.05 -5.28 -32.00
C ALA A 731 -21.33 -3.99 -31.20
N LYS A 732 -21.75 -4.11 -29.93
CA LYS A 732 -21.91 -2.96 -29.03
C LYS A 732 -20.57 -2.46 -28.52
N LEU A 733 -19.68 -3.37 -28.12
CA LEU A 733 -18.31 -3.04 -27.70
C LEU A 733 -17.53 -2.33 -28.80
N ASP A 734 -17.70 -2.71 -30.07
CA ASP A 734 -17.09 -2.05 -31.23
C ASP A 734 -17.52 -0.59 -31.42
N LYS A 735 -18.67 -0.20 -30.86
CA LYS A 735 -19.18 1.18 -30.89
C LYS A 735 -18.77 1.99 -29.66
N LEU A 736 -18.23 1.35 -28.62
CA LEU A 736 -17.90 1.99 -27.35
C LEU A 736 -16.45 2.50 -27.35
N TYR A 737 -16.24 3.68 -27.95
CA TYR A 737 -14.89 4.26 -28.12
C TYR A 737 -14.32 4.80 -26.79
N PRO A 738 -13.14 4.34 -26.36
CA PRO A 738 -12.40 4.97 -25.28
C PRO A 738 -11.89 6.36 -25.69
N PRO A 739 -11.57 7.24 -24.74
CA PRO A 739 -11.02 8.53 -25.05
C PRO A 739 -9.54 8.45 -25.47
N GLN A 740 -9.08 9.40 -26.30
CA GLN A 740 -7.76 9.34 -26.94
C GLN A 740 -6.56 9.47 -25.98
N GLN A 741 -6.78 10.07 -24.80
CA GLN A 741 -5.74 10.23 -23.78
C GLN A 741 -5.55 9.03 -22.85
N LEU A 742 -6.24 7.92 -23.13
CA LEU A 742 -6.11 6.69 -22.36
C LEU A 742 -4.66 6.22 -22.30
N TYR A 743 -4.18 5.96 -21.08
CA TYR A 743 -2.81 5.55 -20.78
C TYR A 743 -2.68 4.03 -20.68
N GLU A 744 -3.68 3.37 -20.09
CA GLU A 744 -3.74 1.92 -19.92
C GLU A 744 -5.11 1.34 -20.28
N LEU A 745 -5.08 0.21 -20.98
CA LEU A 745 -6.27 -0.58 -21.34
C LEU A 745 -6.09 -2.04 -20.93
N SER A 746 -7.09 -2.59 -20.25
CA SER A 746 -7.20 -4.02 -19.97
C SER A 746 -8.51 -4.58 -20.54
N LEU A 747 -8.40 -5.57 -21.43
CA LEU A 747 -9.53 -6.32 -21.97
C LEU A 747 -9.53 -7.72 -21.37
N LYS A 748 -10.53 -8.03 -20.54
CA LYS A 748 -10.66 -9.32 -19.85
C LYS A 748 -11.90 -10.05 -20.36
N PHE A 749 -11.77 -11.33 -20.69
CA PHE A 749 -12.89 -12.16 -21.13
C PHE A 749 -13.61 -11.60 -22.36
N TYR A 750 -12.90 -10.89 -23.24
CA TYR A 750 -13.50 -10.36 -24.45
C TYR A 750 -14.05 -11.51 -25.33
N PRO A 751 -15.35 -11.49 -25.68
CA PRO A 751 -16.00 -12.65 -26.32
C PRO A 751 -15.82 -12.70 -27.84
N GLY A 752 -15.34 -11.62 -28.46
CA GLY A 752 -15.19 -11.54 -29.91
C GLY A 752 -13.92 -12.25 -30.41
N LYS A 753 -14.02 -12.85 -31.60
CA LYS A 753 -12.88 -13.51 -32.28
C LYS A 753 -11.89 -12.52 -32.90
N MET A 754 -12.35 -11.31 -33.20
CA MET A 754 -11.57 -10.22 -33.77
C MET A 754 -11.48 -9.07 -32.76
N SER A 755 -10.34 -8.40 -32.67
CA SER A 755 -10.17 -7.29 -31.72
C SER A 755 -11.16 -6.16 -31.99
N PRO A 756 -11.51 -5.31 -31.02
CA PRO A 756 -12.37 -4.17 -31.30
C PRO A 756 -11.81 -3.26 -32.40
N ALA A 757 -12.67 -2.71 -33.27
CA ALA A 757 -12.21 -1.89 -34.41
C ALA A 757 -11.46 -0.61 -33.97
N TRP A 758 -11.79 -0.08 -32.79
CA TRP A 758 -11.13 1.08 -32.21
C TRP A 758 -9.78 0.77 -31.53
N LEU A 759 -9.39 -0.50 -31.40
CA LEU A 759 -8.09 -0.89 -30.84
C LEU A 759 -6.99 -0.69 -31.88
N ASN A 760 -6.61 0.56 -32.12
CA ASN A 760 -5.62 0.95 -33.11
C ASN A 760 -4.88 2.23 -32.67
N PRO A 761 -3.66 2.50 -33.19
CA PRO A 761 -2.84 3.61 -32.73
C PRO A 761 -3.38 5.00 -33.12
N ILE A 762 -4.37 5.09 -34.03
CA ILE A 762 -5.02 6.35 -34.40
C ILE A 762 -6.06 6.73 -33.36
N ALA A 763 -6.86 5.76 -32.91
CA ALA A 763 -7.89 5.97 -31.90
C ALA A 763 -7.31 6.10 -30.48
N LEU A 764 -6.20 5.39 -30.19
CA LEU A 764 -5.56 5.37 -28.87
C LEU A 764 -4.06 5.79 -28.96
N PRO A 765 -3.76 7.03 -29.37
CA PRO A 765 -2.40 7.46 -29.70
C PRO A 765 -1.47 7.58 -28.48
N LEU A 766 -2.03 7.69 -27.27
CA LEU A 766 -1.28 7.86 -26.02
C LEU A 766 -1.16 6.57 -25.19
N LEU A 767 -1.73 5.45 -25.66
CA LEU A 767 -1.72 4.18 -24.94
C LEU A 767 -0.29 3.67 -24.72
N LYS A 768 0.04 3.39 -23.46
CA LYS A 768 1.35 2.89 -23.02
C LYS A 768 1.33 1.43 -22.58
N TYR A 769 0.21 0.99 -22.02
CA TYR A 769 0.08 -0.36 -21.49
C TYR A 769 -1.20 -1.00 -22.01
N LEU A 770 -1.04 -2.22 -22.52
CA LEU A 770 -2.15 -3.04 -23.02
C LEU A 770 -2.09 -4.42 -22.37
N SER A 771 -3.20 -4.84 -21.79
CA SER A 771 -3.40 -6.19 -21.28
C SER A 771 -4.63 -6.81 -21.94
N ILE A 772 -4.48 -8.03 -22.45
CA ILE A 772 -5.58 -8.85 -22.97
C ILE A 772 -5.52 -10.19 -22.25
N SER A 773 -6.60 -10.57 -21.56
CA SER A 773 -6.62 -11.78 -20.75
C SER A 773 -7.91 -12.60 -20.90
N SER A 774 -7.77 -13.93 -20.93
CA SER A 774 -8.85 -14.91 -20.72
C SER A 774 -10.06 -14.77 -21.65
N GLY A 775 -9.89 -14.61 -22.97
CA GLY A 775 -10.99 -14.42 -23.93
C GLY A 775 -10.89 -15.29 -25.19
N ASN A 776 -11.86 -15.15 -26.10
CA ASN A 776 -11.96 -15.93 -27.35
C ASN A 776 -11.29 -15.23 -28.54
N LEU A 777 -10.40 -14.29 -28.26
CA LEU A 777 -9.74 -13.49 -29.28
C LEU A 777 -8.78 -14.37 -30.09
N ALA A 778 -9.05 -14.53 -31.38
CA ALA A 778 -8.23 -15.33 -32.27
C ALA A 778 -7.30 -14.47 -33.14
N ASN A 779 -7.78 -13.30 -33.56
CA ASN A 779 -7.05 -12.43 -34.47
C ASN A 779 -7.28 -10.93 -34.12
N VAL A 780 -6.42 -10.06 -34.63
CA VAL A 780 -6.54 -8.60 -34.51
C VAL A 780 -6.95 -7.96 -35.84
N ASN A 781 -7.70 -6.87 -35.78
CA ASN A 781 -8.14 -6.14 -36.99
C ASN A 781 -6.95 -5.55 -37.77
N GLN A 782 -7.11 -5.34 -39.09
CA GLN A 782 -6.02 -4.83 -39.93
C GLN A 782 -5.48 -3.47 -39.46
N ASN A 783 -6.35 -2.61 -38.93
CA ASN A 783 -5.99 -1.30 -38.42
C ASN A 783 -5.19 -1.35 -37.11
N PHE A 784 -5.18 -2.48 -36.39
CA PHE A 784 -4.38 -2.68 -35.18
C PHE A 784 -2.89 -2.45 -35.45
N TRP A 785 -2.41 -2.88 -36.62
CA TRP A 785 -1.00 -2.81 -37.00
C TRP A 785 -0.53 -1.39 -37.36
N GLY A 786 -1.47 -0.46 -37.58
CA GLY A 786 -1.18 0.92 -38.00
C GLY A 786 -1.06 1.09 -39.52
N TYR A 787 -0.97 2.35 -39.96
CA TYR A 787 -0.84 2.74 -41.38
C TYR A 787 0.09 3.98 -41.50
N ASN A 788 0.83 4.10 -42.61
CA ASN A 788 1.57 5.32 -43.01
C ASN A 788 2.42 5.95 -41.88
N ASN A 789 3.32 5.17 -41.27
CA ASN A 789 4.21 5.55 -40.16
C ASN A 789 3.53 5.81 -38.79
N ILE A 790 2.21 5.60 -38.66
CA ILE A 790 1.52 5.66 -37.37
C ILE A 790 1.59 4.29 -36.70
N VAL A 791 2.47 4.16 -35.71
CA VAL A 791 2.70 2.95 -34.92
C VAL A 791 2.33 3.16 -33.45
N TRP A 792 2.20 2.06 -32.70
CA TRP A 792 1.94 2.13 -31.27
C TRP A 792 3.11 2.73 -30.49
N LYS A 793 2.77 3.48 -29.44
CA LYS A 793 3.71 3.96 -28.42
C LYS A 793 3.69 3.11 -27.15
N ILE A 794 3.13 1.90 -27.24
CA ILE A 794 3.02 0.90 -26.17
C ILE A 794 4.42 0.50 -25.70
N GLN A 795 4.60 0.45 -24.38
CA GLN A 795 5.85 0.09 -23.70
C GLN A 795 5.74 -1.25 -22.99
N GLY A 796 4.55 -1.62 -22.51
CA GLY A 796 4.30 -2.91 -21.88
C GLY A 796 3.07 -3.60 -22.47
N LEU A 797 3.22 -4.89 -22.79
CA LEU A 797 2.15 -5.74 -23.29
C LEU A 797 2.01 -6.97 -22.40
N MET A 798 0.77 -7.32 -22.06
CA MET A 798 0.45 -8.56 -21.36
C MET A 798 -0.62 -9.35 -22.13
N LEU A 799 -0.31 -10.60 -22.46
CA LEU A 799 -1.21 -11.56 -23.10
C LEU A 799 -1.32 -12.79 -22.20
N GLU A 800 -2.51 -13.06 -21.67
CA GLU A 800 -2.70 -14.14 -20.69
C GLU A 800 -3.90 -15.01 -21.05
N SER A 801 -3.72 -16.34 -21.06
CA SER A 801 -4.81 -17.31 -21.25
C SER A 801 -5.62 -17.07 -22.54
N LEU A 802 -4.93 -16.92 -23.67
CA LEU A 802 -5.54 -16.74 -24.99
C LEU A 802 -5.21 -17.95 -25.87
N SER A 803 -6.13 -18.92 -25.92
CA SER A 803 -5.89 -20.21 -26.57
C SER A 803 -5.75 -20.13 -28.08
N ASP A 804 -6.48 -19.21 -28.71
CA ASP A 804 -6.66 -19.18 -30.16
C ASP A 804 -5.93 -17.99 -30.82
N LEU A 805 -5.22 -17.16 -30.03
CA LEU A 805 -4.63 -15.92 -30.51
C LEU A 805 -3.40 -16.20 -31.37
N GLU A 806 -3.50 -15.87 -32.65
CA GLU A 806 -2.40 -15.95 -33.60
C GLU A 806 -1.78 -14.55 -33.81
N LEU A 807 -0.52 -14.38 -33.42
CA LEU A 807 0.27 -13.18 -33.70
C LEU A 807 1.73 -13.55 -33.99
N GLU A 808 2.32 -12.85 -34.95
CA GLU A 808 3.74 -13.03 -35.28
C GLU A 808 4.61 -11.99 -34.59
N TRP A 809 5.66 -12.45 -33.89
CA TRP A 809 6.57 -11.57 -33.16
C TRP A 809 7.21 -10.46 -34.00
N PRO A 810 7.73 -10.71 -35.23
CA PRO A 810 8.30 -9.65 -36.06
C PRO A 810 7.30 -8.55 -36.42
N MET A 811 6.06 -8.92 -36.72
CA MET A 811 4.99 -7.96 -37.03
C MET A 811 4.65 -7.10 -35.82
N LEU A 812 4.59 -7.72 -34.64
CA LEU A 812 4.35 -6.99 -33.39
C LEU A 812 5.49 -6.00 -33.08
N GLN A 813 6.75 -6.39 -33.29
CA GLN A 813 7.90 -5.50 -33.08
C GLN A 813 7.88 -4.29 -34.03
N GLU A 814 7.49 -4.50 -35.30
CA GLU A 814 7.36 -3.41 -36.28
C GLU A 814 6.24 -2.43 -35.89
N ALA A 815 5.09 -2.96 -35.47
CA ALA A 815 3.94 -2.17 -35.05
C ALA A 815 4.12 -1.50 -33.67
N MET A 816 4.98 -2.04 -32.80
CA MET A 816 5.17 -1.60 -31.41
C MET A 816 6.66 -1.41 -31.06
N GLN A 817 7.35 -0.52 -31.75
CA GLN A 817 8.80 -0.29 -31.63
C GLN A 817 9.26 0.17 -30.23
N SER A 818 8.32 0.73 -29.44
CA SER A 818 8.56 1.23 -28.09
C SER A 818 8.48 0.16 -26.98
N LEU A 819 8.17 -1.10 -27.33
CA LEU A 819 8.05 -2.19 -26.35
C LEU A 819 9.32 -2.35 -25.53
N ARG A 820 9.14 -2.51 -24.23
CA ARG A 820 10.19 -2.78 -23.23
C ARG A 820 9.93 -4.08 -22.48
N ILE A 821 8.66 -4.41 -22.25
CA ILE A 821 8.25 -5.59 -21.48
C ILE A 821 7.10 -6.27 -22.22
N VAL A 822 7.21 -7.58 -22.40
CA VAL A 822 6.13 -8.43 -22.92
C VAL A 822 5.96 -9.62 -21.99
N ASN A 823 4.81 -9.71 -21.33
CA ASN A 823 4.45 -10.84 -20.49
C ASN A 823 3.45 -11.71 -21.25
N VAL A 824 3.81 -12.96 -21.51
CA VAL A 824 2.93 -13.94 -22.16
C VAL A 824 2.79 -15.14 -21.27
N SER A 825 1.56 -15.58 -21.00
CA SER A 825 1.29 -16.81 -20.26
C SER A 825 0.07 -17.52 -20.82
N TRP A 826 0.14 -18.85 -20.95
CA TRP A 826 -0.98 -19.69 -21.40
C TRP A 826 -1.54 -19.29 -22.78
N CYS A 827 -0.65 -19.03 -23.74
CA CYS A 827 -0.96 -18.68 -25.13
C CYS A 827 -0.24 -19.63 -26.10
N PRO A 828 -0.82 -20.81 -26.40
CA PRO A 828 -0.14 -21.89 -27.12
C PRO A 828 0.17 -21.55 -28.59
N GLU A 829 -0.63 -20.70 -29.24
CA GLU A 829 -0.46 -20.35 -30.66
C GLU A 829 0.59 -19.25 -30.90
N LEU A 830 1.14 -18.63 -29.84
CA LEU A 830 2.15 -17.56 -29.94
C LEU A 830 3.60 -18.09 -30.07
N VAL A 831 3.80 -19.08 -30.93
CA VAL A 831 5.04 -19.87 -31.01
C VAL A 831 6.27 -19.04 -31.44
N SER A 832 6.08 -17.93 -32.15
CA SER A 832 7.19 -17.09 -32.62
C SER A 832 7.75 -16.11 -31.58
N PHE A 833 7.16 -16.03 -30.38
CA PHE A 833 7.61 -15.13 -29.32
C PHE A 833 8.91 -15.62 -28.67
N PRO A 834 9.80 -14.70 -28.23
CA PRO A 834 11.08 -15.04 -27.61
C PRO A 834 10.93 -15.44 -26.13
N ILE A 835 10.07 -16.41 -25.84
CA ILE A 835 9.75 -16.91 -24.50
C ILE A 835 9.71 -18.44 -24.55
N ASP A 836 10.51 -19.10 -23.70
CA ASP A 836 10.84 -20.54 -23.78
C ASP A 836 9.62 -21.50 -23.67
N ASP A 837 8.49 -21.05 -23.10
CA ASP A 837 7.23 -21.83 -23.01
C ASP A 837 6.00 -20.91 -22.83
N VAL A 838 5.57 -20.26 -23.92
CA VAL A 838 4.37 -19.41 -23.94
C VAL A 838 3.07 -20.18 -23.65
N GLY A 839 3.03 -21.48 -23.91
CA GLY A 839 1.82 -22.31 -23.87
C GLY A 839 1.42 -22.76 -22.47
N PHE A 840 2.38 -23.02 -21.56
CA PHE A 840 2.08 -23.68 -20.28
C PHE A 840 2.66 -23.01 -19.03
N ARG A 841 3.78 -22.28 -19.12
CA ARG A 841 4.40 -21.63 -17.96
C ARG A 841 4.32 -20.11 -18.02
N GLY A 842 4.44 -19.58 -19.23
CA GLY A 842 4.58 -18.16 -19.46
C GLY A 842 5.96 -17.61 -19.08
N GLY A 843 6.22 -16.37 -19.48
CA GLY A 843 7.49 -15.71 -19.23
C GLY A 843 7.43 -14.24 -19.57
N VAL A 844 8.50 -13.54 -19.19
CA VAL A 844 8.62 -12.09 -19.42
C VAL A 844 9.81 -11.84 -20.33
N TRP A 845 9.55 -11.30 -21.51
CA TRP A 845 10.58 -10.72 -22.35
C TRP A 845 10.83 -9.28 -21.91
N ILE A 846 12.09 -8.95 -21.63
CA ILE A 846 12.55 -7.59 -21.31
C ILE A 846 13.54 -7.18 -22.39
N LYS A 847 13.32 -6.01 -22.98
CA LYS A 847 14.23 -5.45 -23.98
C LYS A 847 15.58 -5.13 -23.33
N GLY A 848 16.65 -5.73 -23.86
CA GLY A 848 18.04 -5.52 -23.45
C GLY A 848 18.65 -4.22 -23.92
#